data_AF-M0AUQ8-F1
#
_entry.id   AF-M0AUQ8-F1
#
_cell.length_a   1.000
_cell.length_b   1.000
_cell.length_c   1.000
_cell.angle_alpha   90.00
_cell.angle_beta   90.00
_cell.angle_gamma   90.00
#
_symmetry.space_group_name_H-M   'P 1'
#
loop_
_entity.id
_entity.type
_entity.pdbx_description
1 polymer ?
#
loop_
_entity_poly.entity_id
_entity_poly.type
_entity_poly.pdbx_seq_one_letter_code
_entity_poly.pdbx_strand_id
1 'polypeptide(L)'
;MSSISDLHHKLYRLYERYVGEPDSTKDVYGYWVFIVGYVVAIAGVTTFIAGYAAEINAYGIIRASGVIAATGLALCLFGIVLMLPVRKRGIQASGIGLVIAFVGVGFFGWAYPYNWRNLGTDYSVQVILVYTLGIGIIAGVTALVPVLTGRKGMFVTEEGETEEPPILTGDALEGAQFAVFRDENGDWKWHVLHLEALAESNESAVTRPKATEGIERVQSQISSAGLMELTTSAFRLYEDRDGSWQWTLARDDGSVVGTCAGEFSERDGAEESVSFLKDRGPEADVIEIEGAAFTYAQERDQWYWQLVNDERVPLAAGEDGYGTQESAEQAARTFAEQFDQARLLDIEHVGAELYEQNGNWTWRFVDDQDTTLAACTDEFDARRDAEEAAGALLSTLDSASVTVAGEPTYERYQTGEEWRWRLVDEAEHIVAQSPAAAETEADAAHETDTFGEHARDADVVEIDDAEYEIYPAPDRELTYDEDDSLPATASEGSTLVSTDGGTTTADGEADADATDGPDWNWRLVTEDRDVIAASTERHHDTETATEAIERVRDQASEADLIEFDEAAFQVYEADSGEWRWRLIDEDGNVLADSGAEHTSRGEAAEAMMTLKEQAPDAELLEIETAAFELFVNEDDEWGWRLIDEAGKLVAEDPETHPTRAAAREAMNRLLEHLDSDVRTMDEAIFQTYASEDWHWRFVLPSGETVAVAGDTAATRDELVDTLPDVRESAASAQAYTIGDVTVQLYENGDWSFRLLDRDRNEIADATGTYAKREAVLATVDTLTANAADAPIFTIEDAAIRLTDEDGWSWELVDRERTVFASSTDTASSREALYSQVETVRQLAPMAGRVDFDVASFELVADEDDRWQWRLIDEDGRTVATGSEMHESSESAREALENVRELIEAASILEIDSVSFELHTADDEDGETDGWVWRLVDEFGSTMAESTQTYESRTDAREAMNDVKAEAPEGWITFTE
;
A
#
# COMPACT_ATOMS: atom_id res chain seq x y z
N MET A 1 -3.90 -33.68 -15.36
CA MET A 1 -2.44 -33.84 -15.15
C MET A 1 -2.03 -35.20 -15.72
N SER A 2 -0.98 -35.31 -16.54
CA SER A 2 -0.49 -36.65 -16.92
C SER A 2 0.01 -37.34 -15.67
N SER A 3 -0.64 -38.44 -15.27
CA SER A 3 -0.21 -39.29 -14.17
C SER A 3 1.31 -39.53 -14.21
N ILE A 4 1.96 -39.60 -13.05
CA ILE A 4 3.38 -39.94 -12.93
C ILE A 4 3.70 -41.24 -13.71
N SER A 5 2.75 -42.17 -13.81
CA SER A 5 2.87 -43.38 -14.62
C SER A 5 2.94 -43.06 -16.12
N ASP A 6 2.16 -42.10 -16.61
CA ASP A 6 2.07 -41.72 -18.01
C ASP A 6 3.35 -41.00 -18.50
N LEU A 7 3.95 -40.18 -17.63
CA LEU A 7 5.28 -39.59 -17.87
C LEU A 7 6.37 -40.66 -17.86
N HIS A 8 6.31 -41.63 -16.93
CA HIS A 8 7.24 -42.76 -16.85
C HIS A 8 7.24 -43.54 -18.18
N HIS A 9 6.08 -44.00 -18.65
CA HIS A 9 5.96 -44.75 -19.90
C HIS A 9 6.47 -43.95 -21.11
N LYS A 10 6.17 -42.64 -21.19
CA LYS A 10 6.67 -41.78 -22.27
C LYS A 10 8.19 -41.66 -22.29
N LEU A 11 8.85 -41.51 -21.13
CA LEU A 11 10.31 -41.40 -21.04
C LEU A 11 11.01 -42.68 -21.49
N TYR A 12 10.45 -43.85 -21.18
CA TYR A 12 10.96 -45.16 -21.61
C TYR A 12 10.79 -45.37 -23.11
N ARG A 13 9.59 -45.14 -23.67
CA ARG A 13 9.37 -45.26 -25.12
C ARG A 13 10.28 -44.32 -25.91
N LEU A 14 10.51 -43.11 -25.41
CA LEU A 14 11.37 -42.15 -26.09
C LEU A 14 12.84 -42.57 -25.99
N TYR A 15 13.27 -43.13 -24.85
CA TYR A 15 14.60 -43.73 -24.73
C TYR A 15 14.78 -44.92 -25.67
N GLU A 16 13.84 -45.87 -25.70
CA GLU A 16 13.87 -47.04 -26.59
C GLU A 16 13.93 -46.63 -28.07
N ARG A 17 13.15 -45.62 -28.45
CA ARG A 17 13.11 -45.11 -29.84
C ARG A 17 14.41 -44.45 -30.29
N TYR A 18 15.10 -43.72 -29.42
CA TYR A 18 16.25 -42.90 -29.77
C TYR A 18 17.61 -43.49 -29.33
N VAL A 19 17.62 -44.41 -28.39
CA VAL A 19 18.82 -44.99 -27.78
C VAL A 19 18.87 -46.51 -27.96
N GLY A 20 17.81 -47.25 -27.58
CA GLY A 20 17.70 -48.70 -27.67
C GLY A 20 17.01 -49.33 -26.44
N GLU A 21 16.85 -50.67 -26.43
CA GLU A 21 16.21 -51.38 -25.30
C GLU A 21 16.98 -51.14 -23.99
N PRO A 22 16.31 -50.67 -22.91
CA PRO A 22 16.98 -50.35 -21.66
C PRO A 22 17.29 -51.61 -20.84
N ASP A 23 18.55 -51.76 -20.45
CA ASP A 23 18.99 -52.83 -19.53
C ASP A 23 18.50 -52.60 -18.09
N SER A 24 18.25 -51.33 -17.70
CA SER A 24 17.74 -50.97 -16.39
C SER A 24 16.95 -49.66 -16.40
N THR A 25 16.02 -49.53 -15.45
CA THR A 25 15.31 -48.28 -15.14
C THR A 25 16.23 -47.08 -14.94
N LYS A 26 17.43 -47.30 -14.37
CA LYS A 26 18.37 -46.21 -14.05
C LYS A 26 18.99 -45.58 -15.28
N ASP A 27 19.13 -46.33 -16.38
CA ASP A 27 19.75 -45.84 -17.61
C ASP A 27 18.84 -44.83 -18.32
N VAL A 28 17.53 -45.06 -18.27
CA VAL A 28 16.51 -44.16 -18.83
C VAL A 28 16.47 -42.84 -18.06
N TYR A 29 16.37 -42.89 -16.74
CA TYR A 29 16.33 -41.70 -15.90
C TYR A 29 17.66 -40.92 -15.93
N GLY A 30 18.79 -41.62 -15.92
CA GLY A 30 20.11 -41.01 -16.05
C GLY A 30 20.26 -40.21 -17.35
N TYR A 31 19.75 -40.74 -18.47
CA TYR A 31 19.75 -40.07 -19.76
C TYR A 31 18.94 -38.77 -19.73
N TRP A 32 17.72 -38.81 -19.23
CA TRP A 32 16.86 -37.63 -19.20
C TRP A 32 17.36 -36.56 -18.24
N VAL A 33 17.86 -36.94 -17.06
CA VAL A 33 18.49 -35.99 -16.13
C VAL A 33 19.71 -35.31 -16.76
N PHE A 34 20.53 -36.05 -17.52
CA PHE A 34 21.65 -35.48 -18.26
C PHE A 34 21.18 -34.48 -19.32
N ILE A 35 20.18 -34.84 -20.15
CA ILE A 35 19.66 -33.96 -21.20
C ILE A 35 19.04 -32.69 -20.63
N VAL A 36 18.21 -32.79 -19.59
CA VAL A 36 17.60 -31.64 -18.94
C VAL A 36 18.67 -30.74 -18.31
N GLY A 37 19.62 -31.32 -17.57
CA GLY A 37 20.75 -30.57 -17.02
C GLY A 37 21.53 -29.83 -18.10
N TYR A 38 21.71 -30.45 -19.27
CA TYR A 38 22.45 -29.85 -20.38
C TYR A 38 21.72 -28.65 -20.99
N VAL A 39 20.41 -28.76 -21.20
CA VAL A 39 19.56 -27.67 -21.69
C VAL A 39 19.55 -26.50 -20.70
N VAL A 40 19.40 -26.79 -19.40
CA VAL A 40 19.43 -25.78 -18.33
C VAL A 40 20.80 -25.08 -18.28
N ALA A 41 21.90 -25.82 -18.39
CA ALA A 41 23.24 -25.25 -18.42
C ALA A 41 23.45 -24.32 -19.63
N ILE A 42 22.98 -24.71 -20.81
CA ILE A 42 23.00 -23.86 -22.02
C ILE A 42 22.17 -22.61 -21.80
N ALA A 43 20.94 -22.73 -21.31
CA ALA A 43 20.06 -21.59 -21.06
C ALA A 43 20.73 -20.57 -20.13
N GLY A 44 21.37 -21.02 -19.05
CA GLY A 44 22.12 -20.15 -18.14
C GLY A 44 23.24 -19.38 -18.85
N VAL A 45 24.04 -20.06 -19.68
CA VAL A 45 25.11 -19.43 -20.46
C VAL A 45 24.55 -18.45 -21.51
N THR A 46 23.46 -18.82 -22.20
CA THR A 46 22.79 -17.95 -23.17
C THR A 46 22.23 -16.70 -22.51
N THR A 47 21.59 -16.82 -21.34
CA THR A 47 21.09 -15.68 -20.55
C THR A 47 22.22 -14.76 -20.11
N PHE A 48 23.38 -15.31 -19.70
CA PHE A 48 24.56 -14.51 -19.38
C PHE A 48 25.04 -13.70 -20.60
N ILE A 49 25.16 -14.34 -21.77
CA ILE A 49 25.62 -13.69 -23.01
C ILE A 49 24.63 -12.62 -23.48
N ALA A 50 23.34 -12.92 -23.46
CA ALA A 50 22.29 -12.01 -23.90
C ALA A 50 22.20 -10.77 -23.00
N GLY A 51 22.25 -10.97 -21.69
CA GLY A 51 22.22 -9.88 -20.74
C GLY A 51 23.48 -8.99 -20.76
N TYR A 52 24.65 -9.59 -21.00
CA TYR A 52 25.89 -8.82 -21.21
C TYR A 52 25.82 -7.95 -22.48
N ALA A 53 25.18 -8.45 -23.55
CA ALA A 53 25.02 -7.73 -24.81
C ALA A 53 23.96 -6.62 -24.77
N ALA A 54 22.98 -6.70 -23.86
CA ALA A 54 21.84 -5.79 -23.80
C ALA A 54 21.98 -4.66 -22.77
N GLU A 55 23.09 -4.57 -22.03
CA GLU A 55 23.32 -3.58 -20.95
C GLU A 55 22.22 -3.54 -19.86
N ILE A 56 21.47 -4.63 -19.71
CA ILE A 56 20.38 -4.76 -18.73
C ILE A 56 20.99 -5.15 -17.37
N ASN A 57 20.54 -4.48 -16.30
CA ASN A 57 20.89 -4.71 -14.87
C ASN A 57 21.96 -5.78 -14.63
N ALA A 58 23.23 -5.35 -14.64
CA ALA A 58 24.39 -6.24 -14.62
C ALA A 58 24.37 -7.22 -13.42
N TYR A 59 23.84 -6.84 -12.26
CA TYR A 59 23.83 -7.72 -11.09
C TYR A 59 22.72 -8.79 -11.15
N GLY A 60 21.50 -8.41 -11.53
CA GLY A 60 20.38 -9.35 -11.61
C GLY A 60 20.63 -10.48 -12.62
N ILE A 61 21.19 -10.14 -13.78
CA ILE A 61 21.47 -11.12 -14.83
C ILE A 61 22.60 -12.07 -14.44
N ILE A 62 23.67 -11.58 -13.82
CA ILE A 62 24.78 -12.43 -13.37
C ILE A 62 24.30 -13.40 -12.27
N ARG A 63 23.45 -12.93 -11.35
CA ARG A 63 22.82 -13.77 -10.33
C ARG A 63 21.98 -14.88 -10.98
N ALA A 64 21.06 -14.53 -11.85
CA ALA A 64 20.14 -15.49 -12.48
C ALA A 64 20.88 -16.50 -13.36
N SER A 65 21.75 -16.03 -14.26
CA SER A 65 22.53 -16.90 -15.14
C SER A 65 23.51 -17.81 -14.39
N GLY A 66 24.14 -17.31 -13.31
CA GLY A 66 25.04 -18.10 -12.46
C GLY A 66 24.32 -19.24 -11.73
N VAL A 67 23.13 -18.97 -11.19
CA VAL A 67 22.26 -19.99 -10.58
C VAL A 67 21.84 -21.03 -11.61
N ILE A 68 21.33 -20.61 -12.77
CA ILE A 68 20.84 -21.51 -13.82
C ILE A 68 21.98 -22.40 -14.35
N ALA A 69 23.13 -21.81 -14.68
CA ALA A 69 24.26 -22.55 -15.23
C ALA A 69 24.85 -23.56 -14.23
N ALA A 70 24.97 -23.19 -12.95
CA ALA A 70 25.48 -24.06 -11.90
C ALA A 70 24.54 -25.25 -11.61
N THR A 71 23.23 -24.99 -11.54
CA THR A 71 22.22 -26.05 -11.39
C THR A 71 22.28 -27.04 -12.56
N GLY A 72 22.34 -26.54 -13.80
CA GLY A 72 22.44 -27.39 -14.99
C GLY A 72 23.69 -28.28 -14.99
N LEU A 73 24.85 -27.73 -14.60
CA LEU A 73 26.09 -28.50 -14.51
C LEU A 73 26.02 -29.63 -13.48
N ALA A 74 25.46 -29.36 -12.30
CA ALA A 74 25.31 -30.36 -11.24
C ALA A 74 24.39 -31.53 -11.69
N LEU A 75 23.27 -31.20 -12.35
CA LEU A 75 22.35 -32.19 -12.92
C LEU A 75 23.00 -33.03 -14.02
N CYS A 76 23.76 -32.43 -14.93
CA CYS A 76 24.53 -33.16 -15.95
C CYS A 76 25.44 -34.23 -15.35
N LEU A 77 26.24 -33.84 -14.35
CA LEU A 77 27.19 -34.76 -13.72
C LEU A 77 26.49 -35.88 -12.96
N PHE A 78 25.36 -35.59 -12.32
CA PHE A 78 24.54 -36.60 -11.65
C PHE A 78 23.89 -37.58 -12.65
N GLY A 79 23.36 -37.08 -13.77
CA GLY A 79 22.82 -37.92 -14.85
C GLY A 79 23.85 -38.90 -15.41
N ILE A 80 25.10 -38.46 -15.60
CA ILE A 80 26.21 -39.34 -15.99
C ILE A 80 26.48 -40.45 -14.96
N VAL A 81 26.41 -40.14 -13.66
CA VAL A 81 26.60 -41.16 -12.61
C VAL A 81 25.49 -42.21 -12.65
N LEU A 82 24.24 -41.82 -12.91
CA LEU A 82 23.11 -42.75 -12.99
C LEU A 82 23.24 -43.75 -14.14
N MET A 83 23.95 -43.38 -15.22
CA MET A 83 24.25 -44.24 -16.37
C MET A 83 25.46 -45.16 -16.16
N LEU A 84 26.26 -44.93 -15.12
CA LEU A 84 27.40 -45.77 -14.83
C LEU A 84 26.96 -46.96 -13.96
N PRO A 85 27.61 -48.13 -14.11
CA PRO A 85 27.31 -49.32 -13.31
C PRO A 85 27.84 -49.16 -11.87
N VAL A 86 27.24 -48.23 -11.12
CA VAL A 86 27.63 -47.87 -9.76
C VAL A 86 26.69 -48.52 -8.76
N ARG A 87 27.24 -49.02 -7.65
CA ARG A 87 26.44 -49.58 -6.56
C ARG A 87 25.51 -48.52 -5.95
N LYS A 88 24.41 -48.96 -5.32
CA LYS A 88 23.42 -48.09 -4.63
C LYS A 88 24.07 -47.02 -3.72
N ARG A 89 25.15 -47.38 -3.02
CA ARG A 89 25.93 -46.46 -2.17
C ARG A 89 26.64 -45.34 -2.94
N GLY A 90 27.10 -45.60 -4.16
CA GLY A 90 27.71 -44.57 -5.01
C GLY A 90 26.66 -43.60 -5.58
N ILE A 91 25.45 -44.09 -5.89
CA ILE A 91 24.32 -43.25 -6.28
C ILE A 91 23.91 -42.35 -5.10
N GLN A 92 23.78 -42.91 -3.89
CA GLN A 92 23.49 -42.14 -2.67
C GLN A 92 24.57 -41.07 -2.39
N ALA A 93 25.86 -41.42 -2.54
CA ALA A 93 26.95 -40.47 -2.38
C ALA A 93 26.86 -39.32 -3.41
N SER A 94 26.57 -39.62 -4.67
CA SER A 94 26.37 -38.58 -5.69
C SER A 94 25.10 -37.76 -5.47
N GLY A 95 24.03 -38.35 -4.90
CA GLY A 95 22.84 -37.62 -4.49
C GLY A 95 23.13 -36.63 -3.36
N ILE A 96 23.92 -37.03 -2.36
CA ILE A 96 24.42 -36.13 -1.30
C ILE A 96 25.27 -35.01 -1.92
N GLY A 97 26.15 -35.35 -2.87
CA GLY A 97 26.93 -34.36 -3.62
C GLY A 97 26.06 -33.35 -4.38
N LEU A 98 24.96 -33.80 -4.97
CA LEU A 98 23.99 -32.95 -5.68
C LEU A 98 23.28 -31.99 -4.73
N VAL A 99 22.83 -32.48 -3.57
CA VAL A 99 22.21 -31.62 -2.53
C VAL A 99 23.20 -30.56 -2.04
N ILE A 100 24.44 -30.95 -1.75
CA ILE A 100 25.50 -30.00 -1.34
C ILE A 100 25.76 -28.97 -2.44
N ALA A 101 25.76 -29.38 -3.71
CA ALA A 101 25.90 -28.46 -4.83
C ALA A 101 24.73 -27.46 -4.88
N PHE A 102 23.48 -27.91 -4.73
CA PHE A 102 22.32 -27.01 -4.70
C PHE A 102 22.32 -26.06 -3.51
N VAL A 103 22.77 -26.49 -2.32
CA VAL A 103 23.00 -25.59 -1.18
C VAL A 103 24.03 -24.51 -1.57
N GLY A 104 25.11 -24.90 -2.26
CA GLY A 104 26.09 -23.94 -2.79
C GLY A 104 25.49 -22.95 -3.81
N VAL A 105 24.60 -23.41 -4.68
CA VAL A 105 23.89 -22.55 -5.66
C VAL A 105 22.92 -21.59 -4.97
N GLY A 106 22.12 -22.06 -4.01
CA GLY A 106 21.23 -21.21 -3.22
C GLY A 106 22.01 -20.17 -2.41
N PHE A 107 23.13 -20.57 -1.82
CA PHE A 107 24.02 -19.67 -1.09
C PHE A 107 24.65 -18.61 -2.00
N PHE A 108 25.04 -18.97 -3.24
CA PHE A 108 25.44 -17.99 -4.26
C PHE A 108 24.31 -17.00 -4.58
N GLY A 109 23.11 -17.51 -4.79
CA GLY A 109 21.92 -16.71 -5.05
C GLY A 109 21.65 -15.70 -3.95
N TRP A 110 21.81 -16.07 -2.67
CA TRP A 110 21.61 -15.15 -1.56
C TRP A 110 22.78 -14.16 -1.37
N ALA A 111 24.03 -14.62 -1.49
CA ALA A 111 25.22 -13.80 -1.21
C ALA A 111 25.50 -12.75 -2.30
N TYR A 112 25.14 -13.02 -3.56
CA TYR A 112 25.38 -12.11 -4.69
C TYR A 112 24.24 -11.09 -4.86
N PRO A 113 24.50 -9.78 -5.09
CA PRO A 113 25.82 -9.15 -5.27
C PRO A 113 26.44 -8.58 -3.98
N TYR A 114 25.66 -8.36 -2.93
CA TYR A 114 26.01 -7.47 -1.83
C TYR A 114 27.07 -8.03 -0.84
N ASN A 115 27.25 -9.36 -0.80
CA ASN A 115 28.19 -10.05 0.10
C ASN A 115 29.22 -10.89 -0.69
N TRP A 116 29.63 -10.39 -1.86
CA TRP A 116 30.46 -11.11 -2.82
C TRP A 116 31.66 -10.28 -3.29
N ARG A 117 32.90 -10.82 -3.18
CA ARG A 117 34.14 -10.20 -3.69
C ARG A 117 34.37 -8.76 -3.19
N ASN A 118 34.66 -8.62 -1.90
CA ASN A 118 34.92 -7.35 -1.19
C ASN A 118 33.73 -6.35 -1.10
N LEU A 119 32.52 -6.77 -1.43
CA LEU A 119 31.28 -6.08 -1.05
C LEU A 119 30.74 -6.73 0.23
N GLY A 120 30.41 -5.94 1.24
CA GLY A 120 29.84 -6.42 2.51
C GLY A 120 30.75 -7.44 3.25
N THR A 121 30.13 -8.47 3.82
CA THR A 121 30.87 -9.62 4.39
C THR A 121 31.15 -10.61 3.28
N ASP A 122 32.41 -10.73 2.84
CA ASP A 122 32.76 -11.56 1.67
C ASP A 122 32.58 -13.06 1.94
N TYR A 123 31.50 -13.65 1.41
CA TYR A 123 31.21 -15.08 1.45
C TYR A 123 31.67 -15.85 0.20
N SER A 124 32.38 -15.21 -0.73
CA SER A 124 32.71 -15.81 -2.03
C SER A 124 33.51 -17.12 -1.91
N VAL A 125 34.41 -17.20 -0.93
CA VAL A 125 35.21 -18.41 -0.67
C VAL A 125 34.32 -19.55 -0.17
N GLN A 126 33.41 -19.27 0.76
CA GLN A 126 32.53 -20.25 1.39
C GLN A 126 31.55 -20.82 0.36
N VAL A 127 30.94 -19.96 -0.46
CA VAL A 127 30.04 -20.36 -1.54
C VAL A 127 30.75 -21.28 -2.54
N ILE A 128 31.93 -20.87 -3.03
CA ILE A 128 32.72 -21.66 -3.99
C ILE A 128 33.13 -23.00 -3.37
N LEU A 129 33.51 -23.01 -2.08
CA LEU A 129 33.92 -24.22 -1.37
C LEU A 129 32.76 -25.22 -1.25
N VAL A 130 31.56 -24.77 -0.86
CA VAL A 130 30.38 -25.64 -0.74
C VAL A 130 30.00 -26.23 -2.11
N TYR A 131 29.91 -25.39 -3.14
CA TYR A 131 29.56 -25.85 -4.48
C TYR A 131 30.61 -26.83 -5.05
N THR A 132 31.90 -26.51 -4.90
CA THR A 132 33.00 -27.37 -5.37
C THR A 132 33.07 -28.68 -4.60
N LEU A 133 32.72 -28.69 -3.30
CA LEU A 133 32.63 -29.91 -2.51
C LEU A 133 31.52 -30.83 -3.06
N GLY A 134 30.34 -30.28 -3.34
CA GLY A 134 29.23 -31.03 -3.92
C GLY A 134 29.58 -31.64 -5.28
N ILE A 135 30.08 -30.80 -6.20
CA ILE A 135 30.56 -31.24 -7.53
C ILE A 135 31.71 -32.24 -7.41
N GLY A 136 32.63 -32.03 -6.47
CA GLY A 136 33.78 -32.90 -6.21
C GLY A 136 33.38 -34.29 -5.71
N ILE A 137 32.30 -34.40 -4.93
CA ILE A 137 31.72 -35.69 -4.54
C ILE A 137 31.14 -36.41 -5.76
N ILE A 138 30.33 -35.72 -6.57
CA ILE A 138 29.72 -36.30 -7.79
C ILE A 138 30.82 -36.75 -8.77
N ALA A 139 31.74 -35.86 -9.11
CA ALA A 139 32.85 -36.15 -10.02
C ALA A 139 33.83 -37.18 -9.44
N GLY A 140 34.00 -37.19 -8.10
CA GLY A 140 34.78 -38.19 -7.39
C GLY A 140 34.22 -39.59 -7.59
N VAL A 141 32.90 -39.77 -7.50
CA VAL A 141 32.26 -41.06 -7.80
C VAL A 141 32.55 -41.48 -9.25
N THR A 142 32.41 -40.57 -10.22
CA THR A 142 32.71 -40.82 -11.64
C THR A 142 34.19 -41.18 -11.88
N ALA A 143 35.13 -40.47 -11.26
CA ALA A 143 36.58 -40.69 -11.40
C ALA A 143 37.10 -41.91 -10.63
N LEU A 144 36.38 -42.36 -9.60
CA LEU A 144 36.70 -43.57 -8.85
C LEU A 144 36.27 -44.84 -9.61
N VAL A 145 35.33 -44.74 -10.57
CA VAL A 145 34.88 -45.88 -11.38
C VAL A 145 36.05 -46.58 -12.09
N PRO A 146 36.95 -45.91 -12.84
CA PRO A 146 38.11 -46.58 -13.47
C PRO A 146 39.18 -47.09 -12.48
N VAL A 147 39.34 -46.43 -11.32
CA VAL A 147 40.39 -46.75 -10.34
C VAL A 147 40.02 -47.94 -9.46
N LEU A 148 38.73 -48.08 -9.10
CA LEU A 148 38.21 -49.26 -8.40
C LEU A 148 38.04 -50.47 -9.32
N THR A 149 37.80 -50.27 -10.62
CA THR A 149 37.66 -51.35 -11.63
C THR A 149 38.99 -51.85 -12.20
N GLY A 150 40.11 -51.23 -11.84
CA GLY A 150 41.46 -51.53 -12.34
C GLY A 150 42.10 -52.85 -11.91
N ARG A 151 41.35 -53.83 -11.39
CA ARG A 151 41.85 -55.19 -11.16
C ARG A 151 40.84 -56.21 -11.68
N LYS A 152 41.19 -56.83 -12.82
CA LYS A 152 40.48 -57.92 -13.50
C LYS A 152 39.69 -58.84 -12.55
N GLY A 153 38.41 -59.03 -12.88
CA GLY A 153 37.56 -60.14 -12.43
C GLY A 153 36.42 -59.70 -11.50
N MET A 154 35.18 -60.04 -11.89
CA MET A 154 33.96 -60.12 -11.06
C MET A 154 32.86 -59.05 -11.23
N PHE A 155 32.73 -58.36 -12.36
CA PHE A 155 31.44 -57.71 -12.77
C PHE A 155 31.25 -57.69 -14.29
N VAL A 156 31.74 -58.74 -14.95
CA VAL A 156 31.36 -59.08 -16.32
C VAL A 156 30.82 -60.50 -16.20
N THR A 157 29.51 -60.66 -16.23
CA THR A 157 28.97 -61.80 -16.98
C THR A 157 29.30 -61.48 -18.43
N GLU A 158 30.24 -62.25 -18.97
CA GLU A 158 30.31 -62.40 -20.41
C GLU A 158 29.02 -63.12 -20.78
N GLU A 159 28.05 -62.41 -21.34
CA GLU A 159 27.15 -62.99 -22.33
C GLU A 159 27.44 -62.28 -23.64
N GLY A 160 28.56 -62.69 -24.23
CA GLY A 160 28.62 -62.74 -25.67
C GLY A 160 27.80 -63.91 -26.17
N GLU A 161 27.36 -63.78 -27.40
CA GLU A 161 26.70 -64.78 -28.23
C GLU A 161 25.21 -64.95 -27.95
N THR A 162 24.43 -64.49 -28.93
CA THR A 162 23.24 -65.21 -29.40
C THR A 162 23.48 -66.72 -29.29
N GLU A 163 23.00 -67.33 -28.21
CA GLU A 163 22.69 -68.75 -28.24
C GLU A 163 21.55 -68.90 -29.24
N GLU A 164 21.88 -69.44 -30.41
CA GLU A 164 20.90 -70.19 -31.19
C GLU A 164 20.14 -71.12 -30.23
N PRO A 165 18.81 -71.22 -30.32
CA PRO A 165 18.04 -72.04 -29.41
C PRO A 165 18.61 -73.47 -29.41
N PRO A 166 18.75 -74.13 -28.25
CA PRO A 166 19.12 -75.53 -28.23
C PRO A 166 18.11 -76.30 -29.08
N ILE A 167 18.63 -77.06 -30.05
CA ILE A 167 17.84 -77.96 -30.88
C ILE A 167 17.08 -78.90 -29.92
N LEU A 168 15.76 -78.74 -29.90
CA LEU A 168 14.79 -79.57 -29.19
C LEU A 168 15.18 -81.06 -29.31
N THR A 169 15.60 -81.66 -28.19
CA THR A 169 15.65 -83.11 -28.04
C THR A 169 14.39 -83.53 -27.29
N GLY A 170 13.67 -84.50 -27.85
CA GLY A 170 12.24 -84.77 -27.61
C GLY A 170 11.83 -85.37 -26.26
N ASP A 171 12.44 -84.96 -25.16
CA ASP A 171 12.02 -85.32 -23.79
C ASP A 171 11.55 -84.11 -22.95
N ALA A 172 11.53 -82.88 -23.50
CA ALA A 172 11.16 -81.65 -22.81
C ALA A 172 9.78 -81.07 -23.21
N LEU A 173 8.91 -81.87 -23.82
CA LEU A 173 7.60 -81.44 -24.36
C LEU A 173 6.41 -81.72 -23.41
N GLU A 174 6.66 -82.03 -22.13
CA GLU A 174 5.59 -82.36 -21.16
C GLU A 174 5.30 -81.26 -20.11
N GLY A 175 6.12 -80.21 -19.99
CA GLY A 175 5.92 -79.12 -19.01
C GLY A 175 5.24 -77.87 -19.58
N ALA A 176 4.84 -76.92 -18.72
CA ALA A 176 4.23 -75.65 -19.14
C ALA A 176 5.27 -74.66 -19.74
N GLN A 177 4.86 -73.81 -20.67
CA GLN A 177 5.66 -72.77 -21.31
C GLN A 177 5.18 -71.38 -20.85
N PHE A 178 6.09 -70.55 -20.36
CA PHE A 178 5.83 -69.13 -20.14
C PHE A 178 6.09 -68.35 -21.43
N ALA A 179 5.05 -67.99 -22.18
CA ALA A 179 5.14 -67.17 -23.37
C ALA A 179 5.07 -65.69 -22.99
N VAL A 180 6.20 -64.99 -23.12
CA VAL A 180 6.32 -63.54 -22.85
C VAL A 180 6.13 -62.76 -24.15
N PHE A 181 5.24 -61.78 -24.16
CA PHE A 181 4.90 -60.98 -25.34
C PHE A 181 4.72 -59.51 -24.94
N ARG A 182 4.74 -58.60 -25.92
CA ARG A 182 4.44 -57.19 -25.70
C ARG A 182 2.93 -56.94 -25.84
N ASP A 183 2.36 -56.21 -24.88
CA ASP A 183 0.99 -55.74 -24.95
C ASP A 183 0.84 -54.50 -25.87
N GLU A 184 -0.38 -53.95 -25.97
CA GLU A 184 -0.68 -52.78 -26.80
C GLU A 184 0.07 -51.51 -26.36
N ASN A 185 0.52 -51.46 -25.10
CA ASN A 185 1.26 -50.36 -24.52
C ASN A 185 2.79 -50.52 -24.70
N GLY A 186 3.22 -51.68 -25.19
CA GLY A 186 4.62 -52.04 -25.40
C GLY A 186 5.29 -52.64 -24.17
N ASP A 187 4.53 -52.94 -23.12
CA ASP A 187 5.00 -53.56 -21.89
C ASP A 187 4.94 -55.10 -22.02
N TRP A 188 5.77 -55.80 -21.27
CA TRP A 188 5.88 -57.25 -21.33
C TRP A 188 4.84 -57.92 -20.42
N LYS A 189 3.96 -58.74 -20.99
CA LYS A 189 3.07 -59.68 -20.28
C LYS A 189 3.49 -61.12 -20.55
N TRP A 190 3.06 -62.06 -19.72
CA TRP A 190 3.33 -63.48 -19.92
C TRP A 190 2.10 -64.36 -19.72
N HIS A 191 1.99 -65.43 -20.53
CA HIS A 191 0.98 -66.48 -20.39
C HIS A 191 1.65 -67.82 -20.07
N VAL A 192 0.98 -68.66 -19.27
CA VAL A 192 1.35 -70.06 -19.05
C VAL A 192 0.58 -70.93 -20.07
N LEU A 193 1.31 -71.66 -20.90
CA LEU A 193 0.80 -72.54 -21.95
C LEU A 193 1.17 -74.00 -21.65
N HIS A 194 0.23 -74.94 -21.65
CA HIS A 194 0.55 -76.38 -21.63
C HIS A 194 0.03 -77.08 -22.90
N LEU A 195 -1.14 -76.66 -23.37
CA LEU A 195 -1.74 -76.94 -24.69
C LEU A 195 -2.59 -75.75 -25.16
N GLU A 196 -3.18 -75.04 -24.20
CA GLU A 196 -3.87 -73.75 -24.34
C GLU A 196 -3.33 -72.79 -23.27
N ALA A 197 -3.69 -71.52 -23.36
CA ALA A 197 -3.43 -70.57 -22.27
C ALA A 197 -4.24 -70.98 -21.05
N LEU A 198 -3.53 -71.19 -19.94
CA LEU A 198 -4.08 -71.58 -18.65
C LEU A 198 -4.07 -70.42 -17.66
N ALA A 199 -3.08 -69.54 -17.74
CA ALA A 199 -2.92 -68.41 -16.85
C ALA A 199 -2.25 -67.23 -17.54
N GLU A 200 -2.59 -66.01 -17.14
CA GLU A 200 -1.92 -64.79 -17.57
C GLU A 200 -1.43 -63.94 -16.41
N SER A 201 -0.39 -63.14 -16.68
CA SER A 201 0.09 -62.12 -15.77
C SER A 201 -0.89 -60.96 -15.68
N ASN A 202 -1.33 -60.64 -14.47
CA ASN A 202 -2.17 -59.47 -14.23
C ASN A 202 -1.41 -58.15 -14.53
N GLU A 203 -0.20 -57.99 -13.97
CA GLU A 203 0.65 -56.81 -14.19
C GLU A 203 1.50 -56.93 -15.47
N SER A 204 1.64 -55.82 -16.21
CA SER A 204 2.60 -55.69 -17.31
C SER A 204 3.95 -55.16 -16.81
N ALA A 205 5.04 -55.60 -17.43
CA ALA A 205 6.40 -55.24 -17.05
C ALA A 205 7.09 -54.40 -18.11
N VAL A 206 7.46 -53.16 -17.78
CA VAL A 206 8.10 -52.21 -18.71
C VAL A 206 9.44 -52.69 -19.28
N THR A 207 10.10 -53.65 -18.63
CA THR A 207 11.37 -54.22 -19.10
C THR A 207 11.35 -55.74 -19.07
N ARG A 208 12.06 -56.34 -20.02
CA ARG A 208 12.21 -57.80 -20.13
C ARG A 208 12.73 -58.45 -18.83
N PRO A 209 13.72 -57.89 -18.12
CA PRO A 209 14.16 -58.44 -16.82
C PRO A 209 13.07 -58.42 -15.74
N LYS A 210 12.21 -57.38 -15.69
CA LYS A 210 11.09 -57.34 -14.73
C LYS A 210 10.05 -58.42 -15.03
N ALA A 211 9.77 -58.68 -16.32
CA ALA A 211 8.85 -59.75 -16.71
C ALA A 211 9.38 -61.12 -16.27
N THR A 212 10.68 -61.36 -16.46
CA THR A 212 11.36 -62.59 -16.01
C THR A 212 11.31 -62.74 -14.49
N GLU A 213 11.55 -61.67 -13.73
CA GLU A 213 11.45 -61.68 -12.26
C GLU A 213 10.01 -62.03 -11.79
N GLY A 214 8.98 -61.54 -12.49
CA GLY A 214 7.58 -61.90 -12.22
C GLY A 214 7.29 -63.39 -12.44
N ILE A 215 7.82 -63.96 -13.52
CA ILE A 215 7.68 -65.40 -13.82
C ILE A 215 8.38 -66.24 -12.74
N GLU A 216 9.63 -65.92 -12.41
CA GLU A 216 10.39 -66.64 -11.38
C GLU A 216 9.70 -66.61 -10.01
N ARG A 217 9.01 -65.50 -9.68
CA ARG A 217 8.21 -65.38 -8.46
C ARG A 217 7.04 -66.36 -8.45
N VAL A 218 6.28 -66.42 -9.55
CA VAL A 218 5.17 -67.38 -9.69
C VAL A 218 5.69 -68.81 -9.62
N GLN A 219 6.75 -69.15 -10.36
CA GLN A 219 7.35 -70.50 -10.33
C GLN A 219 7.78 -70.93 -8.92
N SER A 220 8.37 -70.01 -8.15
CA SER A 220 8.83 -70.26 -6.79
C SER A 220 7.68 -70.45 -5.78
N GLN A 221 6.59 -69.69 -5.92
CA GLN A 221 5.54 -69.61 -4.90
C GLN A 221 4.29 -70.45 -5.19
N ILE A 222 4.02 -70.78 -6.46
CA ILE A 222 2.78 -71.47 -6.85
C ILE A 222 2.66 -72.89 -6.27
N SER A 223 3.79 -73.58 -6.08
CA SER A 223 3.82 -74.92 -5.46
C SER A 223 3.32 -74.92 -4.01
N SER A 224 3.58 -73.84 -3.27
CA SER A 224 3.15 -73.67 -1.88
C SER A 224 1.74 -73.09 -1.74
N ALA A 225 1.10 -72.67 -2.84
CA ALA A 225 -0.14 -71.91 -2.76
C ALA A 225 -1.30 -72.71 -2.13
N GLY A 226 -1.98 -72.13 -1.13
CA GLY A 226 -3.20 -72.67 -0.52
C GLY A 226 -4.41 -72.58 -1.45
N LEU A 227 -5.54 -73.16 -1.06
CA LEU A 227 -6.84 -72.91 -1.70
C LEU A 227 -7.71 -72.14 -0.71
N MET A 228 -8.15 -70.94 -1.09
CA MET A 228 -9.07 -70.11 -0.31
C MET A 228 -10.42 -70.04 -1.04
N GLU A 229 -11.47 -70.54 -0.40
CA GLU A 229 -12.82 -70.57 -0.96
C GLU A 229 -13.76 -69.71 -0.12
N LEU A 230 -14.30 -68.67 -0.74
CA LEU A 230 -15.35 -67.85 -0.14
C LEU A 230 -16.69 -68.54 -0.37
N THR A 231 -17.41 -68.81 0.71
CA THR A 231 -18.76 -69.41 0.67
C THR A 231 -19.83 -68.48 1.24
N THR A 232 -19.38 -67.34 1.78
CA THR A 232 -20.16 -66.24 2.32
C THR A 232 -19.30 -64.99 2.23
N SER A 233 -19.87 -63.81 2.47
CA SER A 233 -19.10 -62.57 2.50
C SER A 233 -17.97 -62.64 3.55
N ALA A 234 -16.86 -61.97 3.29
CA ALA A 234 -15.74 -61.99 4.21
C ALA A 234 -14.92 -60.70 4.19
N PHE A 235 -14.46 -60.30 5.37
CA PHE A 235 -13.35 -59.38 5.56
C PHE A 235 -12.04 -60.14 5.40
N ARG A 236 -11.26 -59.80 4.39
CA ARG A 236 -9.94 -60.38 4.13
C ARG A 236 -8.88 -59.43 4.67
N LEU A 237 -8.13 -59.85 5.68
CA LEU A 237 -7.01 -59.12 6.25
C LEU A 237 -5.70 -59.65 5.66
N TYR A 238 -4.82 -58.75 5.24
CA TYR A 238 -3.50 -59.09 4.70
C TYR A 238 -2.47 -58.03 5.08
N GLU A 239 -1.20 -58.43 5.16
CA GLU A 239 -0.04 -57.53 5.33
C GLU A 239 0.44 -57.12 3.94
N ASP A 240 0.55 -55.84 3.64
CA ASP A 240 1.16 -55.32 2.41
C ASP A 240 2.70 -55.34 2.48
N ARG A 241 3.37 -55.16 1.35
CA ARG A 241 4.84 -55.28 1.18
C ARG A 241 5.66 -54.35 2.06
N ASP A 242 5.07 -53.25 2.50
CA ASP A 242 5.68 -52.28 3.40
C ASP A 242 5.48 -52.61 4.91
N GLY A 243 4.82 -53.73 5.21
CA GLY A 243 4.55 -54.24 6.56
C GLY A 243 3.31 -53.64 7.22
N SER A 244 2.50 -52.89 6.46
CA SER A 244 1.21 -52.38 6.90
C SER A 244 0.10 -53.39 6.64
N TRP A 245 -0.88 -53.47 7.53
CA TRP A 245 -2.05 -54.31 7.41
C TRP A 245 -3.18 -53.55 6.73
N GLN A 246 -3.93 -54.25 5.90
CA GLN A 246 -5.11 -53.75 5.19
C GLN A 246 -6.24 -54.77 5.27
N TRP A 247 -7.46 -54.35 4.97
CA TRP A 247 -8.58 -55.27 4.82
C TRP A 247 -9.49 -54.91 3.63
N THR A 248 -10.08 -55.94 3.02
CA THR A 248 -11.11 -55.81 1.98
C THR A 248 -12.37 -56.58 2.37
N LEU A 249 -13.54 -55.99 2.16
CA LEU A 249 -14.84 -56.67 2.28
C LEU A 249 -15.20 -57.22 0.90
N ALA A 250 -15.34 -58.55 0.83
CA ALA A 250 -15.75 -59.23 -0.38
C ALA A 250 -17.06 -59.98 -0.23
N ARG A 251 -17.80 -60.08 -1.34
CA ARG A 251 -18.96 -60.97 -1.50
C ARG A 251 -18.52 -62.44 -1.57
N ASP A 252 -19.49 -63.34 -1.53
CA ASP A 252 -19.28 -64.78 -1.70
C ASP A 252 -18.86 -65.17 -3.12
N ASP A 253 -19.17 -64.30 -4.10
CA ASP A 253 -18.69 -64.41 -5.48
C ASP A 253 -17.22 -64.00 -5.65
N GLY A 254 -16.59 -63.37 -4.66
CA GLY A 254 -15.19 -62.91 -4.70
C GLY A 254 -14.98 -61.44 -5.09
N SER A 255 -16.02 -60.73 -5.54
CA SER A 255 -16.00 -59.29 -5.81
C SER A 255 -15.78 -58.48 -4.54
N VAL A 256 -15.02 -57.38 -4.64
CA VAL A 256 -14.71 -56.49 -3.52
C VAL A 256 -15.71 -55.33 -3.54
N VAL A 257 -16.38 -55.12 -2.40
CA VAL A 257 -17.42 -54.08 -2.26
C VAL A 257 -16.96 -52.92 -1.37
N GLY A 258 -15.93 -53.12 -0.56
CA GLY A 258 -15.32 -52.06 0.22
C GLY A 258 -13.93 -52.38 0.72
N THR A 259 -13.16 -51.36 1.01
CA THR A 259 -11.78 -51.46 1.51
C THR A 259 -11.59 -50.59 2.74
N CYS A 260 -10.56 -50.88 3.54
CA CYS A 260 -10.08 -49.95 4.54
C CYS A 260 -9.63 -48.65 3.87
N ALA A 261 -9.89 -47.51 4.51
CA ALA A 261 -9.46 -46.21 4.00
C ALA A 261 -8.03 -45.83 4.40
N GLY A 262 -7.41 -46.61 5.29
CA GLY A 262 -6.05 -46.39 5.77
C GLY A 262 -5.29 -47.70 5.98
N GLU A 263 -3.99 -47.56 6.22
CA GLU A 263 -3.07 -48.65 6.51
C GLU A 263 -2.84 -48.77 8.02
N PHE A 264 -2.77 -49.99 8.53
CA PHE A 264 -2.58 -50.26 9.96
C PHE A 264 -1.17 -50.78 10.21
N SER A 265 -0.44 -50.27 11.20
CA SER A 265 0.92 -50.76 11.48
C SER A 265 0.95 -52.17 12.07
N GLU A 266 -0.17 -52.63 12.63
CA GLU A 266 -0.31 -53.91 13.30
C GLU A 266 -1.64 -54.55 12.94
N ARG A 267 -1.65 -55.89 12.88
CA ARG A 267 -2.85 -56.73 12.63
C ARG A 267 -4.04 -56.32 13.49
N ASP A 268 -3.80 -56.09 14.78
CA ASP A 268 -4.84 -55.76 15.74
C ASP A 268 -5.57 -54.46 15.36
N GLY A 269 -4.89 -53.50 14.71
CA GLY A 269 -5.52 -52.27 14.22
C GLY A 269 -6.46 -52.50 13.04
N ALA A 270 -6.10 -53.40 12.11
CA ALA A 270 -6.98 -53.80 11.01
C ALA A 270 -8.20 -54.57 11.53
N GLU A 271 -8.00 -55.47 12.50
CA GLU A 271 -9.08 -56.23 13.14
C GLU A 271 -10.03 -55.31 13.96
N GLU A 272 -9.50 -54.28 14.62
CA GLU A 272 -10.27 -53.26 15.33
C GLU A 272 -11.11 -52.42 14.35
N SER A 273 -10.55 -52.02 13.21
CA SER A 273 -11.29 -51.33 12.15
C SER A 273 -12.45 -52.16 11.58
N VAL A 274 -12.22 -53.46 11.33
CA VAL A 274 -13.28 -54.38 10.91
C VAL A 274 -14.35 -54.54 12.00
N SER A 275 -13.92 -54.67 13.26
CA SER A 275 -14.85 -54.78 14.40
C SER A 275 -15.73 -53.54 14.54
N PHE A 276 -15.14 -52.35 14.40
CA PHE A 276 -15.87 -51.09 14.36
C PHE A 276 -16.93 -51.05 13.25
N LEU A 277 -16.54 -51.44 12.02
CA LEU A 277 -17.46 -51.51 10.89
C LEU A 277 -18.59 -52.52 11.13
N LYS A 278 -18.30 -53.69 11.71
CA LYS A 278 -19.32 -54.70 12.05
C LYS A 278 -20.27 -54.25 13.16
N ASP A 279 -19.77 -53.51 14.15
CA ASP A 279 -20.56 -53.06 15.30
C ASP A 279 -21.40 -51.82 15.00
N ARG A 280 -20.89 -50.90 14.17
CA ARG A 280 -21.51 -49.59 13.91
C ARG A 280 -22.10 -49.46 12.51
N GLY A 281 -21.50 -50.08 11.51
CA GLY A 281 -21.92 -49.97 10.11
C GLY A 281 -23.41 -50.30 9.90
N PRO A 282 -23.95 -51.42 10.40
CA PRO A 282 -25.34 -51.79 10.11
C PRO A 282 -26.37 -50.76 10.57
N GLU A 283 -26.11 -50.04 11.66
CA GLU A 283 -27.00 -49.02 12.24
C GLU A 283 -26.58 -47.56 11.95
N ALA A 284 -25.48 -47.34 11.24
CA ALA A 284 -24.95 -46.01 10.94
C ALA A 284 -25.95 -45.15 10.14
N ASP A 285 -26.02 -43.84 10.36
CA ASP A 285 -26.88 -42.97 9.56
C ASP A 285 -26.30 -42.74 8.15
N VAL A 286 -27.10 -42.26 7.20
CA VAL A 286 -26.61 -41.90 5.84
C VAL A 286 -26.67 -40.39 5.67
N ILE A 287 -25.51 -39.80 5.38
CA ILE A 287 -25.32 -38.36 5.15
C ILE A 287 -24.95 -38.09 3.68
N GLU A 288 -25.42 -36.96 3.17
CA GLU A 288 -25.20 -36.49 1.80
C GLU A 288 -24.96 -34.98 1.87
N ILE A 289 -23.77 -34.53 1.45
CA ILE A 289 -23.41 -33.10 1.45
C ILE A 289 -23.66 -32.57 0.04
N GLU A 290 -24.76 -31.82 -0.13
CA GLU A 290 -25.05 -31.14 -1.39
C GLU A 290 -24.25 -29.83 -1.48
N GLY A 291 -22.99 -29.93 -1.90
CA GLY A 291 -22.07 -28.80 -2.10
C GLY A 291 -21.43 -28.26 -0.81
N ALA A 292 -22.21 -28.02 0.24
CA ALA A 292 -21.68 -27.66 1.56
C ALA A 292 -22.60 -28.06 2.73
N ALA A 293 -22.01 -28.14 3.92
CA ALA A 293 -22.73 -28.42 5.16
C ALA A 293 -22.12 -27.66 6.35
N PHE A 294 -22.97 -27.33 7.31
CA PHE A 294 -22.56 -26.89 8.64
C PHE A 294 -22.34 -28.10 9.55
N THR A 295 -21.17 -28.11 10.18
CA THR A 295 -20.74 -29.14 11.13
C THR A 295 -20.57 -28.50 12.50
N TYR A 296 -20.76 -29.28 13.56
CA TYR A 296 -20.74 -28.78 14.93
C TYR A 296 -19.82 -29.65 15.80
N ALA A 297 -18.84 -29.03 16.43
CA ALA A 297 -17.88 -29.71 17.29
C ALA A 297 -17.92 -29.13 18.70
N GLN A 298 -17.78 -30.00 19.71
CA GLN A 298 -17.69 -29.59 21.09
C GLN A 298 -16.24 -29.57 21.58
N GLU A 299 -15.75 -28.38 21.93
CA GLU A 299 -14.43 -28.18 22.53
C GLU A 299 -14.56 -27.51 23.89
N ARG A 300 -13.97 -28.11 24.94
CA ARG A 300 -13.95 -27.54 26.31
C ARG A 300 -15.33 -27.08 26.83
N ASP A 301 -16.35 -27.91 26.63
CA ASP A 301 -17.76 -27.62 26.98
C ASP A 301 -18.43 -26.49 26.19
N GLN A 302 -17.82 -26.01 25.10
CA GLN A 302 -18.38 -25.04 24.16
C GLN A 302 -18.55 -25.66 22.77
N TRP A 303 -19.59 -25.25 22.07
CA TRP A 303 -19.92 -25.70 20.72
C TRP A 303 -19.46 -24.67 19.70
N TYR A 304 -18.78 -25.13 18.66
CA TYR A 304 -18.34 -24.34 17.53
C TYR A 304 -18.96 -24.87 16.25
N TRP A 305 -19.19 -23.99 15.28
CA TRP A 305 -19.68 -24.37 13.96
C TRP A 305 -18.60 -24.15 12.91
N GLN A 306 -18.59 -25.00 11.89
CA GLN A 306 -17.76 -24.85 10.69
C GLN A 306 -18.61 -25.10 9.44
N LEU A 307 -18.38 -24.32 8.39
CA LEU A 307 -18.89 -24.58 7.06
C LEU A 307 -17.85 -25.40 6.30
N VAL A 308 -18.21 -26.58 5.82
CA VAL A 308 -17.34 -27.44 5.01
C VAL A 308 -17.96 -27.65 3.62
N ASN A 309 -17.12 -27.84 2.60
CA ASN A 309 -17.60 -28.28 1.29
C ASN A 309 -17.88 -29.80 1.27
N ASP A 310 -18.29 -30.31 0.11
CA ASP A 310 -18.47 -31.74 -0.20
C ASP A 310 -17.21 -32.60 -0.04
N GLU A 311 -16.03 -32.03 -0.18
CA GLU A 311 -14.75 -32.69 0.13
C GLU A 311 -14.37 -32.65 1.62
N ARG A 312 -15.20 -32.02 2.47
CA ARG A 312 -14.96 -31.72 3.89
C ARG A 312 -13.80 -30.76 4.16
N VAL A 313 -13.43 -29.95 3.18
CA VAL A 313 -12.53 -28.81 3.34
C VAL A 313 -13.29 -27.70 4.07
N PRO A 314 -12.80 -27.23 5.23
CA PRO A 314 -13.40 -26.10 5.92
C PRO A 314 -13.26 -24.84 5.05
N LEU A 315 -14.37 -24.11 4.88
CA LEU A 315 -14.43 -22.86 4.14
C LEU A 315 -14.56 -21.65 5.08
N ALA A 316 -15.28 -21.83 6.18
CA ALA A 316 -15.53 -20.80 7.18
C ALA A 316 -15.71 -21.42 8.57
N ALA A 317 -15.35 -20.68 9.61
CA ALA A 317 -15.60 -21.08 11.00
C ALA A 317 -16.14 -19.91 11.82
N GLY A 318 -16.92 -20.23 12.86
CA GLY A 318 -17.30 -19.26 13.88
C GLY A 318 -16.19 -19.05 14.91
N GLU A 319 -15.94 -17.80 15.27
CA GLU A 319 -14.93 -17.44 16.29
C GLU A 319 -15.38 -17.76 17.72
N ASP A 320 -16.70 -17.65 17.97
CA ASP A 320 -17.28 -17.78 19.31
C ASP A 320 -17.69 -19.22 19.67
N GLY A 321 -17.43 -19.58 20.93
CA GLY A 321 -17.87 -20.85 21.51
C GLY A 321 -19.20 -20.73 22.24
N TYR A 322 -20.18 -21.56 21.86
CA TYR A 322 -21.55 -21.50 22.38
C TYR A 322 -21.82 -22.54 23.47
N GLY A 323 -22.63 -22.20 24.48
CA GLY A 323 -22.92 -23.13 25.58
C GLY A 323 -23.79 -24.35 25.18
N THR A 324 -24.45 -24.31 24.02
CA THR A 324 -25.29 -25.40 23.50
C THR A 324 -25.16 -25.49 21.98
N GLN A 325 -25.35 -26.69 21.43
CA GLN A 325 -25.35 -26.92 19.98
C GLN A 325 -26.43 -26.08 19.27
N GLU A 326 -27.64 -25.96 19.84
CA GLU A 326 -28.73 -25.15 19.27
C GLU A 326 -28.33 -23.66 19.11
N SER A 327 -27.52 -23.13 20.01
CA SER A 327 -26.98 -21.76 19.90
C SER A 327 -25.92 -21.64 18.79
N ALA A 328 -25.07 -22.66 18.61
CA ALA A 328 -24.10 -22.70 17.51
C ALA A 328 -24.82 -22.83 16.16
N GLU A 329 -25.88 -23.63 16.08
CA GLU A 329 -26.75 -23.75 14.89
C GLU A 329 -27.42 -22.42 14.54
N GLN A 330 -27.93 -21.71 15.56
CA GLN A 330 -28.50 -20.39 15.35
C GLN A 330 -27.45 -19.40 14.82
N ALA A 331 -26.23 -19.44 15.34
CA ALA A 331 -25.13 -18.60 14.86
C ALA A 331 -24.71 -18.93 13.43
N ALA A 332 -24.59 -20.22 13.08
CA ALA A 332 -24.30 -20.65 11.71
C ALA A 332 -25.36 -20.17 10.70
N ARG A 333 -26.63 -20.21 11.11
CA ARG A 333 -27.73 -19.67 10.29
C ARG A 333 -27.65 -18.15 10.15
N THR A 334 -27.37 -17.43 11.24
CA THR A 334 -27.16 -15.98 11.19
C THR A 334 -25.97 -15.63 10.29
N PHE A 335 -24.88 -16.39 10.36
CA PHE A 335 -23.76 -16.27 9.44
C PHE A 335 -24.18 -16.44 7.98
N ALA A 336 -24.90 -17.52 7.63
CA ALA A 336 -25.36 -17.74 6.25
C ALA A 336 -26.28 -16.60 5.73
N GLU A 337 -27.18 -16.09 6.58
CA GLU A 337 -28.09 -14.99 6.25
C GLU A 337 -27.35 -13.66 6.08
N GLN A 338 -26.37 -13.37 6.94
CA GLN A 338 -25.61 -12.12 6.94
C GLN A 338 -24.50 -12.12 5.88
N PHE A 339 -23.78 -13.22 5.68
CA PHE A 339 -22.65 -13.29 4.75
C PHE A 339 -23.09 -13.08 3.28
N ASP A 340 -24.28 -13.58 2.91
CA ASP A 340 -24.89 -13.34 1.60
C ASP A 340 -25.15 -11.84 1.33
N GLN A 341 -25.57 -11.11 2.37
CA GLN A 341 -25.90 -9.68 2.28
C GLN A 341 -24.72 -8.76 2.61
N ALA A 342 -23.68 -9.29 3.26
CA ALA A 342 -22.55 -8.53 3.75
C ALA A 342 -21.78 -7.90 2.59
N ARG A 343 -21.57 -6.59 2.67
CA ARG A 343 -20.76 -5.87 1.69
C ARG A 343 -19.30 -6.27 1.86
N LEU A 344 -18.62 -6.49 0.74
CA LEU A 344 -17.17 -6.64 0.71
C LEU A 344 -16.54 -5.25 0.88
N LEU A 345 -15.73 -5.07 1.92
CA LEU A 345 -14.96 -3.85 2.15
C LEU A 345 -13.69 -3.90 1.31
N ASP A 346 -13.84 -3.52 0.03
CA ASP A 346 -12.74 -3.39 -0.90
C ASP A 346 -12.16 -1.96 -0.83
N ILE A 347 -11.40 -1.69 0.23
CA ILE A 347 -10.72 -0.41 0.42
C ILE A 347 -9.36 -0.52 -0.28
N GLU A 348 -9.07 0.40 -1.20
CA GLU A 348 -7.79 0.38 -1.93
C GLU A 348 -6.69 1.07 -1.13
N HIS A 349 -7.01 2.21 -0.50
CA HIS A 349 -6.07 3.02 0.27
C HIS A 349 -6.69 3.59 1.54
N VAL A 350 -7.78 4.35 1.40
CA VAL A 350 -8.51 4.95 2.52
C VAL A 350 -10.00 4.88 2.27
N GLY A 351 -10.78 4.62 3.31
CA GLY A 351 -12.25 4.73 3.30
C GLY A 351 -12.76 5.55 4.47
N ALA A 352 -13.99 6.07 4.35
CA ALA A 352 -14.69 6.77 5.41
C ALA A 352 -15.90 5.95 5.89
N GLU A 353 -15.85 5.44 7.10
CA GLU A 353 -16.93 4.68 7.72
C GLU A 353 -17.83 5.61 8.54
N LEU A 354 -19.12 5.62 8.23
CA LEU A 354 -20.18 6.24 9.02
C LEU A 354 -20.73 5.21 10.01
N TYR A 355 -20.75 5.54 11.30
CA TYR A 355 -21.24 4.64 12.35
C TYR A 355 -22.03 5.39 13.42
N GLU A 356 -22.87 4.66 14.15
CA GLU A 356 -23.70 5.20 15.23
C GLU A 356 -22.95 5.07 16.57
N GLN A 357 -22.85 6.18 17.30
CA GLN A 357 -22.30 6.26 18.64
C GLN A 357 -23.30 6.95 19.56
N ASN A 358 -23.71 6.29 20.64
CA ASN A 358 -24.65 6.83 21.64
C ASN A 358 -26.02 7.33 21.11
N GLY A 359 -26.46 6.85 19.95
CA GLY A 359 -27.72 7.30 19.32
C GLY A 359 -27.54 8.43 18.30
N ASN A 360 -26.32 8.94 18.14
CA ASN A 360 -25.93 9.93 17.13
C ASN A 360 -25.01 9.28 16.10
N TRP A 361 -24.80 9.95 14.98
CA TRP A 361 -23.92 9.50 13.91
C TRP A 361 -22.57 10.20 14.01
N THR A 362 -21.50 9.48 13.70
CA THR A 362 -20.16 10.06 13.53
C THR A 362 -19.46 9.29 12.41
N TRP A 363 -18.22 9.65 12.12
CA TRP A 363 -17.45 9.02 11.06
C TRP A 363 -15.98 8.82 11.46
N ARG A 364 -15.33 7.87 10.81
CA ARG A 364 -13.89 7.60 10.95
C ARG A 364 -13.25 7.25 9.62
N PHE A 365 -11.98 7.60 9.46
CA PHE A 365 -11.14 7.16 8.36
C PHE A 365 -10.46 5.84 8.68
N VAL A 366 -10.38 4.97 7.69
CA VAL A 366 -9.81 3.62 7.79
C VAL A 366 -8.87 3.37 6.62
N ASP A 367 -7.83 2.58 6.81
CA ASP A 367 -6.90 2.19 5.73
C ASP A 367 -7.38 0.96 4.95
N ASP A 368 -6.54 0.47 4.05
CA ASP A 368 -6.77 -0.71 3.21
C ASP A 368 -6.83 -2.03 3.99
N GLN A 369 -6.35 -2.05 5.24
CA GLN A 369 -6.48 -3.16 6.18
C GLN A 369 -7.63 -2.96 7.18
N ASP A 370 -8.48 -1.95 6.94
CA ASP A 370 -9.58 -1.54 7.80
C ASP A 370 -9.12 -1.12 9.22
N THR A 371 -7.88 -0.66 9.37
CA THR A 371 -7.37 -0.06 10.61
C THR A 371 -7.84 1.38 10.70
N THR A 372 -8.39 1.78 11.85
CA THR A 372 -8.83 3.17 12.05
C THR A 372 -7.63 4.11 12.09
N LEU A 373 -7.64 5.11 11.21
CA LEU A 373 -6.61 6.15 11.11
C LEU A 373 -6.96 7.35 11.98
N ALA A 374 -8.17 7.90 11.81
CA ALA A 374 -8.67 9.04 12.57
C ALA A 374 -10.18 8.95 12.74
N ALA A 375 -10.69 9.53 13.84
CA ALA A 375 -12.11 9.58 14.14
C ALA A 375 -12.57 11.03 14.32
N CYS A 376 -13.78 11.33 13.85
CA CYS A 376 -14.38 12.63 14.04
C CYS A 376 -14.62 12.91 15.52
N THR A 377 -14.37 14.15 15.92
CA THR A 377 -14.61 14.65 17.29
C THR A 377 -16.06 15.02 17.53
N ASP A 378 -16.80 15.31 16.46
CA ASP A 378 -18.19 15.72 16.49
C ASP A 378 -19.17 14.53 16.33
N GLU A 379 -20.35 14.71 16.91
CA GLU A 379 -21.50 13.83 16.74
C GLU A 379 -22.63 14.57 16.00
N PHE A 380 -23.32 13.87 15.11
CA PHE A 380 -24.36 14.39 14.22
C PHE A 380 -25.71 13.73 14.51
N ASP A 381 -26.80 14.49 14.50
CA ASP A 381 -28.15 13.95 14.77
C ASP A 381 -28.63 12.97 13.69
N ALA A 382 -28.12 13.08 12.45
CA ALA A 382 -28.51 12.24 11.34
C ALA A 382 -27.31 11.74 10.52
N ARG A 383 -27.42 10.50 10.01
CA ARG A 383 -26.43 9.89 9.10
C ARG A 383 -26.03 10.80 7.95
N ARG A 384 -27.01 11.49 7.36
CA ARG A 384 -26.79 12.37 6.22
C ARG A 384 -25.87 13.56 6.57
N ASP A 385 -25.98 14.08 7.79
CA ASP A 385 -25.17 15.22 8.22
C ASP A 385 -23.71 14.76 8.46
N ALA A 386 -23.52 13.57 9.03
CA ALA A 386 -22.20 12.93 9.13
C ALA A 386 -21.59 12.64 7.75
N GLU A 387 -22.40 12.15 6.80
CA GLU A 387 -21.98 11.91 5.41
C GLU A 387 -21.57 13.20 4.70
N GLU A 388 -22.33 14.29 4.88
CA GLU A 388 -22.03 15.61 4.32
C GLU A 388 -20.75 16.19 4.91
N ALA A 389 -20.55 16.06 6.22
CA ALA A 389 -19.32 16.49 6.90
C ALA A 389 -18.09 15.69 6.42
N ALA A 390 -18.17 14.36 6.37
CA ALA A 390 -17.09 13.51 5.87
C ALA A 390 -16.78 13.81 4.39
N GLY A 391 -17.81 13.98 3.55
CA GLY A 391 -17.65 14.29 2.13
C GLY A 391 -17.04 15.67 1.87
N ALA A 392 -17.44 16.70 2.63
CA ALA A 392 -16.83 18.02 2.57
C ALA A 392 -15.34 17.96 2.91
N LEU A 393 -15.00 17.28 4.01
CA LEU A 393 -13.62 17.09 4.45
C LEU A 393 -12.77 16.36 3.41
N LEU A 394 -13.23 15.22 2.88
CA LEU A 394 -12.51 14.45 1.86
C LEU A 394 -12.21 15.27 0.60
N SER A 395 -13.11 16.19 0.23
CA SER A 395 -12.95 17.04 -0.97
C SER A 395 -11.86 18.11 -0.83
N THR A 396 -11.49 18.48 0.40
CA THR A 396 -10.48 19.52 0.68
C THR A 396 -9.15 18.95 1.17
N LEU A 397 -9.15 17.69 1.64
CA LEU A 397 -8.02 17.08 2.34
C LEU A 397 -6.79 16.84 1.45
N ASP A 398 -6.95 16.62 0.15
CA ASP A 398 -5.84 16.47 -0.81
C ASP A 398 -4.97 17.74 -0.91
N SER A 399 -5.59 18.91 -0.67
CA SER A 399 -4.90 20.20 -0.64
C SER A 399 -4.55 20.68 0.78
N ALA A 400 -4.76 19.86 1.81
CA ALA A 400 -4.52 20.26 3.18
C ALA A 400 -3.02 20.43 3.44
N SER A 401 -2.66 21.57 4.02
CA SER A 401 -1.30 21.81 4.49
C SER A 401 -0.99 20.98 5.74
N VAL A 402 0.26 20.53 5.87
CA VAL A 402 0.74 19.76 7.02
C VAL A 402 1.62 20.64 7.91
N THR A 403 1.16 20.95 9.12
CA THR A 403 1.88 21.73 10.14
C THR A 403 2.29 20.87 11.32
N VAL A 404 3.11 21.41 12.23
CA VAL A 404 3.60 20.68 13.41
C VAL A 404 3.38 21.52 14.66
N ALA A 405 2.68 20.95 15.64
CA ALA A 405 2.55 21.51 16.97
C ALA A 405 3.92 21.66 17.63
N GLY A 406 4.20 22.82 18.23
CA GLY A 406 5.51 23.13 18.79
C GLY A 406 6.48 23.81 17.82
N GLU A 407 6.13 23.97 16.54
CA GLU A 407 6.91 24.75 15.57
C GLU A 407 6.15 26.06 15.25
N PRO A 408 6.77 27.25 15.39
CA PRO A 408 6.12 28.50 15.06
C PRO A 408 5.73 28.54 13.57
N THR A 409 4.56 29.08 13.26
CA THR A 409 3.96 28.92 11.94
C THR A 409 3.22 30.18 11.50
N TYR A 410 3.56 30.72 10.32
CA TYR A 410 2.72 31.68 9.60
C TYR A 410 1.66 30.91 8.80
N GLU A 411 0.41 31.09 9.18
CA GLU A 411 -0.75 30.50 8.51
C GLU A 411 -1.46 31.58 7.70
N ARG A 412 -1.34 31.51 6.36
CA ARG A 412 -2.03 32.41 5.42
C ARG A 412 -3.25 31.69 4.87
N TYR A 413 -4.42 32.32 4.93
CA TYR A 413 -5.68 31.68 4.57
C TYR A 413 -6.65 32.67 3.90
N GLN A 414 -7.57 32.14 3.11
CA GLN A 414 -8.58 32.93 2.41
C GLN A 414 -9.92 32.91 3.15
N THR A 415 -10.59 34.06 3.23
CA THR A 415 -11.97 34.21 3.71
C THR A 415 -12.78 34.94 2.66
N GLY A 416 -13.59 34.22 1.89
CA GLY A 416 -14.29 34.80 0.75
C GLY A 416 -13.32 35.13 -0.38
N GLU A 417 -13.24 36.39 -0.79
CA GLU A 417 -12.29 36.86 -1.81
C GLU A 417 -10.99 37.42 -1.18
N GLU A 418 -10.98 37.62 0.13
CA GLU A 418 -9.91 38.30 0.88
C GLU A 418 -8.94 37.31 1.54
N TRP A 419 -7.69 37.73 1.68
CA TRP A 419 -6.62 36.98 2.34
C TRP A 419 -6.32 37.53 3.73
N ARG A 420 -5.97 36.65 4.65
CA ARG A 420 -5.52 36.98 6.00
C ARG A 420 -4.38 36.08 6.40
N TRP A 421 -3.65 36.48 7.43
CA TRP A 421 -2.61 35.63 8.01
C TRP A 421 -2.61 35.72 9.53
N ARG A 422 -2.07 34.68 10.16
CA ARG A 422 -1.78 34.64 11.59
C ARG A 422 -0.45 33.95 11.87
N LEU A 423 0.23 34.36 12.91
CA LEU A 423 1.42 33.70 13.46
C LEU A 423 1.00 32.90 14.69
N VAL A 424 1.23 31.60 14.63
CA VAL A 424 1.00 30.66 15.72
C VAL A 424 2.35 30.33 16.37
N ASP A 425 2.44 30.44 17.71
CA ASP A 425 3.66 30.14 18.45
C ASP A 425 3.85 28.64 18.75
N GLU A 426 4.93 28.27 19.44
CA GLU A 426 5.21 26.89 19.86
C GLU A 426 4.14 26.32 20.81
N ALA A 427 3.43 27.18 21.54
CA ALA A 427 2.38 26.81 22.47
C ALA A 427 0.98 26.81 21.81
N GLU A 428 0.93 27.00 20.49
CA GLU A 428 -0.28 27.08 19.65
C GLU A 428 -1.17 28.31 19.88
N HIS A 429 -0.64 29.36 20.51
CA HIS A 429 -1.34 30.64 20.64
C HIS A 429 -1.16 31.48 19.38
N ILE A 430 -2.20 32.24 19.04
CA ILE A 430 -2.12 33.23 17.96
C ILE A 430 -1.46 34.47 18.54
N VAL A 431 -0.19 34.69 18.21
CA VAL A 431 0.60 35.78 18.79
C VAL A 431 0.62 37.02 17.92
N ALA A 432 0.45 36.88 16.61
CA ALA A 432 0.30 37.99 15.66
C ALA A 432 -0.70 37.66 14.56
N GLN A 433 -1.30 38.66 13.93
CA GLN A 433 -2.22 38.49 12.80
C GLN A 433 -2.25 39.71 11.90
N SER A 434 -2.85 39.54 10.71
CA SER A 434 -3.01 40.63 9.75
C SER A 434 -3.91 41.75 10.33
N PRO A 435 -3.53 43.02 10.18
CA PRO A 435 -4.33 44.15 10.66
C PRO A 435 -5.63 44.31 9.89
N ALA A 436 -5.61 43.98 8.60
CA ALA A 436 -6.75 44.03 7.70
C ALA A 436 -6.75 42.80 6.77
N ALA A 437 -7.75 42.72 5.91
CA ALA A 437 -7.78 41.77 4.81
C ALA A 437 -6.90 42.26 3.66
N ALA A 438 -6.05 41.38 3.16
CA ALA A 438 -5.28 41.55 1.94
C ALA A 438 -6.12 41.18 0.71
N GLU A 439 -5.93 41.87 -0.42
CA GLU A 439 -6.64 41.57 -1.67
C GLU A 439 -6.11 40.29 -2.33
N THR A 440 -4.80 40.03 -2.21
CA THR A 440 -4.15 38.87 -2.83
C THR A 440 -3.31 38.07 -1.84
N GLU A 441 -3.04 36.80 -2.19
CA GLU A 441 -2.10 35.96 -1.44
C GLU A 441 -0.70 36.58 -1.40
N ALA A 442 -0.30 37.28 -2.47
CA ALA A 442 1.00 37.92 -2.57
C ALA A 442 1.15 39.07 -1.56
N ASP A 443 0.09 39.83 -1.32
CA ASP A 443 0.08 40.91 -0.32
C ASP A 443 0.20 40.32 1.09
N ALA A 444 -0.59 39.27 1.40
CA ALA A 444 -0.49 38.56 2.67
C ALA A 444 0.90 37.93 2.88
N ALA A 445 1.51 37.39 1.82
CA ALA A 445 2.87 36.88 1.87
C ALA A 445 3.90 38.00 2.13
N HIS A 446 3.75 39.14 1.47
CA HIS A 446 4.61 40.32 1.67
C HIS A 446 4.54 40.83 3.12
N GLU A 447 3.34 40.89 3.71
CA GLU A 447 3.16 41.25 5.12
C GLU A 447 3.88 40.25 6.05
N THR A 448 3.73 38.94 5.83
CA THR A 448 4.39 37.92 6.67
C THR A 448 5.91 37.95 6.55
N ASP A 449 6.44 38.13 5.32
CA ASP A 449 7.88 38.20 5.07
C ASP A 449 8.46 39.46 5.74
N THR A 450 7.79 40.60 5.56
CA THR A 450 8.21 41.88 6.15
C THR A 450 8.17 41.83 7.68
N PHE A 451 7.11 41.27 8.27
CA PHE A 451 7.03 41.10 9.72
C PHE A 451 8.12 40.16 10.24
N GLY A 452 8.33 39.01 9.61
CA GLY A 452 9.36 38.05 9.99
C GLY A 452 10.79 38.59 9.90
N GLU A 453 11.09 39.40 8.87
CA GLU A 453 12.41 40.00 8.66
C GLU A 453 12.72 41.10 9.68
N HIS A 454 11.74 41.93 10.03
CA HIS A 454 11.97 43.13 10.84
C HIS A 454 11.59 43.00 12.32
N ALA A 455 10.77 42.00 12.70
CA ALA A 455 10.29 41.88 14.08
C ALA A 455 11.42 41.73 15.11
N ARG A 456 12.49 41.02 14.77
CA ARG A 456 13.57 40.70 15.72
C ARG A 456 14.24 41.95 16.30
N ASP A 457 14.53 42.91 15.43
CA ASP A 457 15.31 44.11 15.76
C ASP A 457 14.44 45.32 16.12
N ALA A 458 13.15 45.29 15.79
CA ALA A 458 12.22 46.39 16.03
C ALA A 458 12.19 46.90 17.48
N ASP A 459 12.05 48.21 17.68
CA ASP A 459 11.94 48.80 19.02
C ASP A 459 10.52 48.71 19.59
N VAL A 460 10.38 48.71 20.92
CA VAL A 460 9.06 48.79 21.58
C VAL A 460 8.80 50.24 21.97
N VAL A 461 7.70 50.78 21.46
CA VAL A 461 7.37 52.20 21.48
C VAL A 461 5.99 52.42 22.06
N GLU A 462 5.81 53.51 22.79
CA GLU A 462 4.52 54.03 23.21
C GLU A 462 4.42 55.49 22.74
N ILE A 463 3.26 55.87 22.21
CA ILE A 463 2.94 57.24 21.83
C ILE A 463 1.84 57.69 22.79
N ASP A 464 2.12 58.69 23.62
CA ASP A 464 1.18 59.16 24.64
C ASP A 464 -0.01 59.91 24.02
N ASP A 465 0.25 60.92 23.19
CA ASP A 465 -0.75 61.75 22.53
C ASP A 465 -0.43 61.88 21.03
N ALA A 466 0.76 62.39 20.71
CA ALA A 466 1.32 62.45 19.37
C ALA A 466 2.86 62.51 19.40
N GLU A 467 3.49 62.20 18.26
CA GLU A 467 4.94 62.22 18.09
C GLU A 467 5.31 62.56 16.64
N TYR A 468 6.38 63.32 16.45
CA TYR A 468 7.00 63.51 15.15
C TYR A 468 7.88 62.31 14.81
N GLU A 469 7.64 61.70 13.66
CA GLU A 469 8.41 60.58 13.14
C GLU A 469 9.19 61.03 11.90
N ILE A 470 10.51 60.93 11.96
CA ILE A 470 11.43 61.16 10.84
C ILE A 470 11.74 59.80 10.22
N TYR A 471 11.41 59.59 8.95
CA TYR A 471 11.50 58.30 8.28
C TYR A 471 12.14 58.42 6.89
N PRO A 472 12.80 57.37 6.37
CA PRO A 472 13.39 57.41 5.04
C PRO A 472 12.30 57.58 3.98
N ALA A 473 12.49 58.55 3.09
CA ALA A 473 11.62 58.77 1.96
C ALA A 473 11.72 57.56 1.01
N PRO A 474 10.59 57.05 0.47
CA PRO A 474 10.63 55.92 -0.43
C PRO A 474 11.50 56.25 -1.66
N ASP A 475 12.41 55.33 -2.00
CA ASP A 475 13.18 55.39 -3.23
C ASP A 475 12.20 55.52 -4.40
N ARG A 476 12.31 56.63 -5.13
CA ARG A 476 11.46 56.83 -6.30
C ARG A 476 11.99 55.92 -7.39
N GLU A 477 11.40 54.73 -7.55
CA GLU A 477 11.58 53.98 -8.79
C GLU A 477 11.10 54.88 -9.93
N LEU A 478 12.05 55.33 -10.76
CA LEU A 478 11.74 55.97 -12.02
C LEU A 478 11.15 54.89 -12.93
N THR A 479 9.84 54.67 -12.85
CA THR A 479 9.13 53.87 -13.83
C THR A 479 9.17 54.61 -15.17
N TYR A 480 10.08 54.17 -16.03
CA TYR A 480 9.98 54.46 -17.45
C TYR A 480 8.94 53.50 -18.03
N ASP A 481 7.67 53.88 -17.94
CA ASP A 481 6.61 53.20 -18.67
C ASP A 481 6.76 53.52 -20.17
N GLU A 482 7.23 52.53 -20.93
CA GLU A 482 7.41 52.62 -22.39
C GLU A 482 6.08 52.46 -23.16
N ASP A 483 4.93 52.44 -22.47
CA ASP A 483 3.62 52.24 -23.10
C ASP A 483 2.51 52.97 -22.32
N ASP A 484 2.50 54.32 -22.34
CA ASP A 484 1.21 55.00 -22.31
C ASP A 484 1.16 56.27 -23.17
N SER A 485 0.04 56.40 -23.85
CA SER A 485 -0.21 57.39 -24.88
C SER A 485 -0.55 58.73 -24.28
N LEU A 486 0.25 59.75 -24.60
CA LEU A 486 -0.08 61.17 -24.41
C LEU A 486 -1.54 61.48 -24.80
N PRO A 487 -2.33 62.16 -23.93
CA PRO A 487 -3.38 63.01 -24.43
C PRO A 487 -2.78 64.38 -24.79
N ALA A 488 -2.72 64.66 -26.10
CA ALA A 488 -2.56 66.01 -26.64
C ALA A 488 -3.78 66.86 -26.27
N THR A 489 -3.64 68.14 -25.91
CA THR A 489 -3.65 69.34 -26.78
C THR A 489 -3.71 70.57 -25.84
N ALA A 490 -3.15 71.78 -26.06
CA ALA A 490 -2.61 72.45 -27.24
C ALA A 490 -1.72 73.68 -26.86
N SER A 491 -0.64 73.88 -27.64
CA SER A 491 -0.04 75.13 -28.21
C SER A 491 0.10 76.42 -27.38
N GLU A 492 1.12 77.28 -27.52
CA GLU A 492 2.42 77.38 -28.19
C GLU A 492 2.94 78.76 -27.75
N GLY A 493 4.22 78.92 -27.41
CA GLY A 493 4.74 80.21 -26.93
C GLY A 493 6.26 80.33 -26.80
N SER A 494 6.96 80.25 -27.93
CA SER A 494 8.32 80.81 -28.18
C SER A 494 9.49 80.43 -27.26
N THR A 495 10.34 79.58 -27.83
CA THR A 495 11.79 79.74 -27.96
C THR A 495 12.33 81.16 -27.67
N LEU A 496 13.22 81.27 -26.68
CA LEU A 496 14.33 82.21 -26.72
C LEU A 496 15.65 81.46 -26.53
N VAL A 497 16.32 81.26 -27.66
CA VAL A 497 17.77 81.10 -27.72
C VAL A 497 18.39 82.42 -27.25
N SER A 498 19.32 82.35 -26.30
CA SER A 498 20.39 83.34 -26.19
C SER A 498 21.74 82.62 -26.23
N THR A 499 22.40 82.76 -27.37
CA THR A 499 23.84 82.57 -27.52
C THR A 499 24.52 83.91 -27.25
N ASP A 500 25.44 84.01 -26.29
CA ASP A 500 26.72 84.70 -26.51
C ASP A 500 27.76 84.29 -25.47
N GLY A 501 29.02 84.21 -25.90
CA GLY A 501 30.15 83.75 -25.10
C GLY A 501 30.72 84.81 -24.17
N GLY A 502 31.26 84.37 -23.04
CA GLY A 502 32.05 85.21 -22.14
C GLY A 502 32.85 84.39 -21.13
N THR A 503 34.15 84.26 -21.37
CA THR A 503 35.12 83.70 -20.42
C THR A 503 35.20 84.57 -19.16
N THR A 504 35.00 83.98 -17.98
CA THR A 504 35.67 84.43 -16.76
C THR A 504 36.06 83.23 -15.91
N THR A 505 37.31 83.26 -15.47
CA THR A 505 38.04 82.29 -14.68
C THR A 505 37.63 82.28 -13.20
N ALA A 506 37.82 81.10 -12.61
CA ALA A 506 38.34 80.86 -11.26
C ALA A 506 37.34 80.82 -10.08
N ASP A 507 37.42 79.66 -9.42
CA ASP A 507 37.31 79.42 -7.98
C ASP A 507 35.93 79.56 -7.31
N GLY A 508 35.29 78.41 -7.16
CA GLY A 508 34.32 78.09 -6.13
C GLY A 508 34.30 76.58 -5.99
N GLU A 509 34.96 76.05 -4.96
CA GLU A 509 34.85 74.66 -4.54
C GLU A 509 33.38 74.25 -4.48
N ALA A 510 32.95 73.32 -5.34
CA ALA A 510 31.74 72.55 -5.10
C ALA A 510 32.18 71.39 -4.21
N ASP A 511 31.78 71.50 -2.94
CA ASP A 511 31.95 70.49 -1.92
C ASP A 511 31.57 69.11 -2.47
N ALA A 512 32.53 68.20 -2.38
CA ALA A 512 32.28 66.78 -2.49
C ALA A 512 31.93 66.30 -1.08
N ASP A 513 30.67 66.49 -0.70
CA ASP A 513 30.05 65.79 0.43
C ASP A 513 28.59 65.49 0.06
N ALA A 514 28.41 64.64 -0.95
CA ALA A 514 27.15 63.94 -1.11
C ALA A 514 27.18 62.80 -0.09
N THR A 515 26.50 63.01 1.04
CA THR A 515 26.16 61.95 1.99
C THR A 515 25.41 60.86 1.22
N ASP A 516 25.98 59.66 1.17
CA ASP A 516 25.51 58.50 0.40
C ASP A 516 24.34 57.80 1.13
N GLY A 517 23.36 58.58 1.61
CA GLY A 517 22.22 58.12 2.43
C GLY A 517 20.86 58.44 1.79
N PRO A 518 19.76 57.80 2.24
CA PRO A 518 18.43 58.08 1.73
C PRO A 518 18.00 59.50 2.11
N ASP A 519 17.14 60.09 1.30
CA ASP A 519 16.36 61.26 1.70
C ASP A 519 15.39 60.87 2.83
N TRP A 520 14.96 61.82 3.64
CA TRP A 520 14.13 61.67 4.82
C TRP A 520 12.92 62.60 4.75
N ASN A 521 11.78 62.11 5.22
CA ASN A 521 10.57 62.89 5.44
C ASN A 521 10.26 62.93 6.94
N TRP A 522 9.36 63.80 7.34
CA TRP A 522 8.79 63.78 8.68
C TRP A 522 7.26 63.78 8.63
N ARG A 523 6.64 63.19 9.66
CA ARG A 523 5.19 63.20 9.88
C ARG A 523 4.89 63.38 11.36
N LEU A 524 3.83 64.10 11.71
CA LEU A 524 3.29 64.19 13.07
C LEU A 524 2.13 63.20 13.18
N VAL A 525 2.23 62.24 14.09
CA VAL A 525 1.34 61.09 14.17
C VAL A 525 0.77 60.94 15.58
N THR A 526 -0.53 60.69 15.71
CA THR A 526 -1.19 60.43 17.01
C THR A 526 -0.96 59.00 17.53
N GLU A 527 -1.37 58.70 18.76
CA GLU A 527 -1.42 57.33 19.29
C GLU A 527 -2.22 56.39 18.35
N ASP A 528 -3.33 56.87 17.80
CA ASP A 528 -4.19 56.10 16.89
C ASP A 528 -3.60 55.94 15.48
N ARG A 529 -2.45 56.56 15.20
CA ARG A 529 -1.75 56.61 13.91
C ARG A 529 -2.38 57.53 12.86
N ASP A 530 -3.18 58.50 13.28
CA ASP A 530 -3.64 59.56 12.39
C ASP A 530 -2.47 60.50 12.10
N VAL A 531 -2.19 60.75 10.81
CA VAL A 531 -1.18 61.74 10.42
C VAL A 531 -1.83 63.11 10.45
N ILE A 532 -1.32 63.98 11.33
CA ILE A 532 -1.85 65.34 11.50
C ILE A 532 -1.16 66.32 10.55
N ALA A 533 0.14 66.17 10.33
CA ALA A 533 0.95 67.04 9.48
C ALA A 533 2.12 66.27 8.88
N ALA A 534 2.54 66.63 7.67
CA ALA A 534 3.68 66.00 7.00
C ALA A 534 4.62 67.01 6.34
N SER A 535 5.85 66.56 6.11
CA SER A 535 6.86 67.31 5.35
C SER A 535 6.45 67.51 3.90
N THR A 536 6.54 68.75 3.42
CA THR A 536 6.30 69.12 2.02
C THR A 536 7.51 68.87 1.11
N GLU A 537 8.69 68.71 1.70
CA GLU A 537 9.95 68.49 0.99
C GLU A 537 10.76 67.35 1.64
N ARG A 538 11.65 66.76 0.85
CA ARG A 538 12.59 65.73 1.29
C ARG A 538 13.84 66.37 1.90
N HIS A 539 14.38 65.74 2.93
CA HIS A 539 15.56 66.19 3.67
C HIS A 539 16.70 65.19 3.49
N HIS A 540 17.92 65.66 3.24
CA HIS A 540 19.05 64.77 2.92
C HIS A 540 19.58 63.96 4.13
N ASP A 541 19.17 64.32 5.35
CA ASP A 541 19.47 63.61 6.58
C ASP A 541 18.43 63.91 7.68
N THR A 542 18.52 63.18 8.79
CA THR A 542 17.62 63.30 9.94
C THR A 542 17.79 64.62 10.70
N GLU A 543 18.98 65.22 10.69
CA GLU A 543 19.25 66.52 11.33
C GLU A 543 18.47 67.62 10.60
N THR A 544 18.51 67.64 9.27
CA THR A 544 17.78 68.58 8.42
C THR A 544 16.26 68.41 8.54
N ALA A 545 15.77 67.17 8.65
CA ALA A 545 14.36 66.90 8.93
C ALA A 545 13.94 67.41 10.32
N THR A 546 14.82 67.28 11.33
CA THR A 546 14.60 67.83 12.67
C THR A 546 14.55 69.36 12.64
N GLU A 547 15.46 70.01 11.92
CA GLU A 547 15.42 71.47 11.73
C GLU A 547 14.14 71.94 11.03
N ALA A 548 13.59 71.15 10.10
CA ALA A 548 12.31 71.44 9.48
C ALA A 548 11.14 71.34 10.47
N ILE A 549 11.14 70.36 11.37
CA ILE A 549 10.16 70.27 12.46
C ILE A 549 10.26 71.48 13.39
N GLU A 550 11.46 71.88 13.81
CA GLU A 550 11.63 73.09 14.65
C GLU A 550 11.12 74.35 13.93
N ARG A 551 11.31 74.44 12.60
CA ARG A 551 10.73 75.52 11.80
C ARG A 551 9.20 75.48 11.81
N VAL A 552 8.58 74.31 11.71
CA VAL A 552 7.12 74.16 11.84
C VAL A 552 6.66 74.64 13.21
N ARG A 553 7.35 74.26 14.29
CA ARG A 553 7.03 74.70 15.66
C ARG A 553 7.06 76.21 15.81
N ASP A 554 8.16 76.84 15.37
CA ASP A 554 8.31 78.29 15.43
C ASP A 554 7.23 78.99 14.57
N GLN A 555 7.09 78.59 13.30
CA GLN A 555 6.18 79.23 12.35
C GLN A 555 4.72 79.04 12.75
N ALA A 556 4.28 77.83 13.09
CA ALA A 556 2.90 77.55 13.46
C ALA A 556 2.48 78.28 14.76
N SER A 557 3.41 78.47 15.71
CA SER A 557 3.14 79.19 16.96
C SER A 557 2.89 80.70 16.76
N GLU A 558 3.46 81.27 15.69
CA GLU A 558 3.32 82.68 15.31
C GLU A 558 2.35 82.88 14.12
N ALA A 559 1.77 81.80 13.60
CA ALA A 559 0.97 81.85 12.39
C ALA A 559 -0.42 82.44 12.61
N ASP A 560 -0.76 83.43 11.79
CA ASP A 560 -2.13 83.93 11.70
C ASP A 560 -2.96 83.06 10.74
N LEU A 561 -4.22 82.79 11.09
CA LEU A 561 -5.16 82.14 10.19
C LEU A 561 -5.67 83.14 9.16
N ILE A 562 -5.41 82.87 7.88
CA ILE A 562 -5.89 83.69 6.79
C ILE A 562 -7.30 83.23 6.40
N GLU A 563 -8.28 84.13 6.59
CA GLU A 563 -9.66 83.93 6.16
C GLU A 563 -10.10 85.09 5.27
N PHE A 564 -10.60 84.77 4.07
CA PHE A 564 -11.17 85.76 3.17
C PHE A 564 -12.65 85.52 2.92
N ASP A 565 -13.41 86.60 2.82
CA ASP A 565 -14.80 86.64 2.34
C ASP A 565 -14.87 87.09 0.86
N GLU A 566 -13.76 87.54 0.27
CA GLU A 566 -13.64 88.07 -1.10
C GLU A 566 -12.24 87.72 -1.68
N ALA A 567 -12.04 87.83 -2.99
CA ALA A 567 -10.76 87.49 -3.63
C ALA A 567 -9.60 88.39 -3.18
N ALA A 568 -8.41 87.83 -2.97
CA ALA A 568 -7.22 88.51 -2.47
C ALA A 568 -5.98 88.30 -3.35
N PHE A 569 -5.16 89.34 -3.52
CA PHE A 569 -3.85 89.22 -4.16
C PHE A 569 -2.80 88.78 -3.14
N GLN A 570 -2.13 87.65 -3.39
CA GLN A 570 -1.00 87.14 -2.62
C GLN A 570 0.30 87.31 -3.41
N VAL A 571 1.30 87.93 -2.79
CA VAL A 571 2.67 88.05 -3.34
C VAL A 571 3.57 87.07 -2.60
N TYR A 572 4.26 86.19 -3.32
CA TYR A 572 5.06 85.10 -2.75
C TYR A 572 6.38 84.90 -3.51
N GLU A 573 7.37 84.28 -2.87
CA GLU A 573 8.61 83.85 -3.49
C GLU A 573 8.46 82.43 -4.05
N ALA A 574 8.79 82.24 -5.34
CA ALA A 574 8.77 80.94 -5.99
C ALA A 574 10.07 80.15 -5.69
N ASP A 575 10.06 78.84 -5.96
CA ASP A 575 11.22 77.94 -5.72
C ASP A 575 12.51 78.38 -6.44
N SER A 576 12.40 79.21 -7.49
CA SER A 576 13.55 79.81 -8.19
C SER A 576 14.23 80.95 -7.43
N GLY A 577 13.67 81.39 -6.30
CA GLY A 577 14.08 82.60 -5.55
C GLY A 577 13.55 83.91 -6.16
N GLU A 578 12.61 83.81 -7.10
CA GLU A 578 12.00 84.96 -7.77
C GLU A 578 10.57 85.19 -7.28
N TRP A 579 10.16 86.46 -7.25
CA TRP A 579 8.87 86.88 -6.69
C TRP A 579 7.76 86.79 -7.74
N ARG A 580 6.61 86.24 -7.35
CA ARG A 580 5.40 86.15 -8.17
C ARG A 580 4.20 86.65 -7.37
N TRP A 581 3.10 86.90 -8.07
CA TRP A 581 1.82 87.21 -7.43
C TRP A 581 0.72 86.31 -7.99
N ARG A 582 -0.27 85.98 -7.17
CA ARG A 582 -1.48 85.26 -7.56
C ARG A 582 -2.72 85.90 -6.94
N LEU A 583 -3.82 85.90 -7.66
CA LEU A 583 -5.15 86.27 -7.15
C LEU A 583 -5.83 84.97 -6.71
N ILE A 584 -6.17 84.87 -5.44
CA ILE A 584 -6.90 83.75 -4.84
C ILE A 584 -8.33 84.18 -4.51
N ASP A 585 -9.31 83.29 -4.62
CA ASP A 585 -10.71 83.55 -4.20
C ASP A 585 -10.95 83.25 -2.71
N GLU A 586 -12.21 83.33 -2.26
CA GLU A 586 -12.63 83.07 -0.87
C GLU A 586 -12.41 81.60 -0.44
N ASP A 587 -12.23 80.70 -1.41
CA ASP A 587 -12.00 79.26 -1.22
C ASP A 587 -10.50 78.89 -1.41
N GLY A 588 -9.63 79.88 -1.64
CA GLY A 588 -8.19 79.68 -1.83
C GLY A 588 -7.77 79.28 -3.25
N ASN A 589 -8.69 79.27 -4.22
CA ASN A 589 -8.40 78.88 -5.61
C ASN A 589 -7.70 80.01 -6.35
N VAL A 590 -6.66 79.68 -7.13
CA VAL A 590 -5.95 80.65 -7.96
C VAL A 590 -6.79 81.05 -9.17
N LEU A 591 -7.31 82.28 -9.16
CA LEU A 591 -8.07 82.89 -10.27
C LEU A 591 -7.17 83.47 -11.37
N ALA A 592 -5.98 83.95 -11.00
CA ALA A 592 -4.99 84.52 -11.93
C ALA A 592 -3.60 84.53 -11.30
N ASP A 593 -2.53 84.45 -12.11
CA ASP A 593 -1.14 84.59 -11.66
C ASP A 593 -0.39 85.70 -12.43
N SER A 594 0.84 86.01 -11.99
CA SER A 594 1.68 87.05 -12.58
C SER A 594 2.16 86.74 -13.99
N GLY A 595 2.16 85.46 -14.41
CA GLY A 595 2.70 84.96 -15.68
C GLY A 595 4.19 85.28 -15.94
N ALA A 596 4.85 85.94 -15.00
CA ALA A 596 6.22 86.46 -15.10
C ALA A 596 6.88 86.49 -13.72
N GLU A 597 8.18 86.23 -13.70
CA GLU A 597 9.05 86.29 -12.54
C GLU A 597 9.53 87.72 -12.29
N HIS A 598 9.56 88.13 -11.02
CA HIS A 598 10.04 89.43 -10.60
C HIS A 598 11.28 89.29 -9.70
N THR A 599 12.24 90.20 -9.86
CA THR A 599 13.52 90.10 -9.14
C THR A 599 13.44 90.57 -7.69
N SER A 600 12.29 91.11 -7.27
CA SER A 600 12.04 91.53 -5.89
C SER A 600 10.55 91.58 -5.55
N ARG A 601 10.22 91.41 -4.27
CA ARG A 601 8.86 91.54 -3.71
C ARG A 601 8.17 92.84 -4.14
N GLY A 602 8.90 93.96 -4.09
CA GLY A 602 8.37 95.28 -4.45
C GLY A 602 8.00 95.39 -5.93
N GLU A 603 8.76 94.74 -6.82
CA GLU A 603 8.47 94.72 -8.26
C GLU A 603 7.23 93.87 -8.58
N ALA A 604 7.08 92.72 -7.92
CA ALA A 604 5.87 91.89 -8.03
C ALA A 604 4.63 92.64 -7.50
N ALA A 605 4.77 93.35 -6.37
CA ALA A 605 3.70 94.16 -5.81
C ALA A 605 3.32 95.34 -6.73
N GLU A 606 4.29 96.06 -7.32
CA GLU A 606 3.99 97.14 -8.27
C GLU A 606 3.28 96.63 -9.55
N ALA A 607 3.70 95.46 -10.05
CA ALA A 607 3.05 94.82 -11.20
C ALA A 607 1.60 94.45 -10.90
N MET A 608 1.33 93.87 -9.74
CA MET A 608 0.00 93.56 -9.24
C MET A 608 -0.86 94.82 -9.01
N MET A 609 -0.28 95.92 -8.49
CA MET A 609 -1.03 97.18 -8.27
C MET A 609 -1.63 97.75 -9.55
N THR A 610 -1.02 97.49 -10.71
CA THR A 610 -1.56 97.86 -12.02
C THR A 610 -2.85 97.09 -12.35
N LEU A 611 -2.98 95.85 -11.86
CA LEU A 611 -4.17 95.01 -12.02
C LEU A 611 -5.24 95.30 -10.95
N LYS A 612 -4.84 95.67 -9.73
CA LYS A 612 -5.75 96.13 -8.66
C LYS A 612 -6.58 97.36 -9.05
N GLU A 613 -6.11 98.18 -10.00
CA GLU A 613 -6.92 99.26 -10.59
C GLU A 613 -8.18 98.74 -11.33
N GLN A 614 -8.20 97.47 -11.78
CA GLN A 614 -9.32 96.83 -12.47
C GLN A 614 -10.19 95.95 -11.54
N ALA A 615 -9.68 95.55 -10.39
CA ALA A 615 -10.39 94.80 -9.34
C ALA A 615 -10.21 95.51 -7.98
N PRO A 616 -10.88 96.64 -7.74
CA PRO A 616 -10.63 97.52 -6.59
C PRO A 616 -11.08 96.93 -5.25
N ASP A 617 -12.00 95.96 -5.29
CA ASP A 617 -12.57 95.30 -4.11
C ASP A 617 -11.65 94.16 -3.60
N ALA A 618 -10.65 93.72 -4.39
CA ALA A 618 -9.73 92.67 -3.98
C ALA A 618 -8.71 93.14 -2.92
N GLU A 619 -8.66 92.44 -1.79
CA GLU A 619 -7.74 92.73 -0.70
C GLU A 619 -6.28 92.40 -1.09
N LEU A 620 -5.31 93.11 -0.52
CA LEU A 620 -3.90 92.78 -0.70
C LEU A 620 -3.44 92.03 0.54
N LEU A 621 -3.08 90.75 0.38
CA LEU A 621 -2.50 89.97 1.44
C LEU A 621 -0.98 90.16 1.43
N GLU A 622 -0.47 90.83 2.46
CA GLU A 622 0.95 90.82 2.79
C GLU A 622 1.15 89.89 3.99
N ILE A 623 1.78 88.75 3.72
CA ILE A 623 2.24 87.83 4.77
C ILE A 623 3.47 88.50 5.40
N GLU A 624 3.30 89.06 6.60
CA GLU A 624 4.38 89.68 7.40
C GLU A 624 5.02 88.68 8.38
N THR A 625 4.32 87.59 8.68
CA THR A 625 4.71 86.46 9.55
C THR A 625 4.16 85.16 8.95
N ALA A 626 4.52 83.99 9.48
CA ALA A 626 3.91 82.72 9.09
C ALA A 626 2.37 82.79 9.02
N ALA A 627 1.75 81.97 8.18
CA ALA A 627 0.29 81.93 8.10
C ALA A 627 -0.26 80.55 7.76
N PHE A 628 -1.44 80.25 8.30
CA PHE A 628 -2.25 79.11 7.88
C PHE A 628 -3.21 79.53 6.77
N GLU A 629 -3.17 78.83 5.65
CA GLU A 629 -4.09 78.98 4.54
C GLU A 629 -5.02 77.75 4.46
N LEU A 630 -6.33 77.98 4.52
CA LEU A 630 -7.35 76.96 4.23
C LEU A 630 -7.71 77.03 2.75
N PHE A 631 -7.55 75.94 2.03
CA PHE A 631 -7.78 75.89 0.59
C PHE A 631 -8.72 74.74 0.22
N VAL A 632 -9.42 74.87 -0.91
CA VAL A 632 -10.21 73.80 -1.54
C VAL A 632 -9.41 73.17 -2.68
N ASN A 633 -9.40 71.84 -2.76
CA ASN A 633 -8.76 71.09 -3.83
C ASN A 633 -9.69 70.90 -5.05
N GLU A 634 -9.24 70.15 -6.06
CA GLU A 634 -10.03 69.91 -7.29
C GLU A 634 -11.32 69.10 -7.07
N ASP A 635 -11.45 68.41 -5.93
CA ASP A 635 -12.58 67.55 -5.56
C ASP A 635 -13.59 68.26 -4.62
N ASP A 636 -13.50 69.58 -4.48
CA ASP A 636 -14.30 70.40 -3.55
C ASP A 636 -14.05 70.07 -2.05
N GLU A 637 -12.88 69.50 -1.71
CA GLU A 637 -12.47 69.17 -0.35
C GLU A 637 -11.44 70.17 0.21
N TRP A 638 -11.54 70.49 1.50
CA TRP A 638 -10.75 71.50 2.20
C TRP A 638 -9.49 70.90 2.85
N GLY A 639 -8.34 71.51 2.65
CA GLY A 639 -7.11 71.23 3.39
C GLY A 639 -6.55 72.50 4.05
N TRP A 640 -5.53 72.33 4.88
CA TRP A 640 -4.73 73.45 5.40
C TRP A 640 -3.27 73.35 4.96
N ARG A 641 -2.61 74.50 4.79
CA ARG A 641 -1.16 74.57 4.57
C ARG A 641 -0.54 75.69 5.37
N LEU A 642 0.63 75.43 5.93
CA LEU A 642 1.45 76.40 6.66
C LEU A 642 2.47 76.99 5.69
N ILE A 643 2.40 78.30 5.50
CA ILE A 643 3.31 79.08 4.66
C ILE A 643 4.14 80.02 5.53
N ASP A 644 5.42 80.15 5.22
CA ASP A 644 6.32 81.08 5.90
C ASP A 644 6.15 82.54 5.43
N GLU A 645 6.93 83.47 6.00
CA GLU A 645 6.91 84.90 5.64
C GLU A 645 7.32 85.21 4.19
N ALA A 646 7.98 84.26 3.51
CA ALA A 646 8.33 84.33 2.09
C ALA A 646 7.23 83.72 1.19
N GLY A 647 6.26 83.02 1.79
CA GLY A 647 5.19 82.31 1.10
C GLY A 647 5.58 80.91 0.65
N LYS A 648 6.68 80.33 1.19
CA LYS A 648 7.08 78.93 0.94
C LYS A 648 6.28 77.99 1.85
N LEU A 649 5.87 76.84 1.31
CA LEU A 649 5.19 75.79 2.07
C LEU A 649 6.12 75.08 3.05
N VAL A 650 5.74 75.05 4.32
CA VAL A 650 6.52 74.48 5.43
C VAL A 650 5.93 73.15 5.91
N ALA A 651 4.61 73.07 5.98
CA ALA A 651 3.86 71.88 6.34
C ALA A 651 2.48 71.92 5.68
N GLU A 652 1.89 70.76 5.46
CA GLU A 652 0.54 70.66 4.93
C GLU A 652 -0.26 69.55 5.61
N ASP A 653 -1.58 69.66 5.47
CA ASP A 653 -2.55 68.64 5.82
C ASP A 653 -2.36 67.42 4.90
N PRO A 654 -2.07 66.22 5.45
CA PRO A 654 -1.95 65.02 4.63
C PRO A 654 -3.30 64.53 4.08
N GLU A 655 -4.41 64.99 4.65
CA GLU A 655 -5.77 64.65 4.23
C GLU A 655 -6.52 65.90 3.75
N THR A 656 -7.66 65.67 3.11
CA THR A 656 -8.61 66.73 2.81
C THR A 656 -9.96 66.45 3.44
N HIS A 657 -10.76 67.49 3.63
CA HIS A 657 -11.92 67.46 4.50
C HIS A 657 -13.16 68.02 3.81
N PRO A 658 -14.35 67.46 4.05
CA PRO A 658 -15.57 67.87 3.34
C PRO A 658 -16.03 69.30 3.67
N THR A 659 -15.46 69.93 4.72
CA THR A 659 -15.84 71.28 5.13
C THR A 659 -14.63 72.07 5.64
N ARG A 660 -14.66 73.39 5.41
CA ARG A 660 -13.71 74.34 5.98
C ARG A 660 -13.58 74.25 7.50
N ALA A 661 -14.68 73.94 8.19
CA ALA A 661 -14.68 73.77 9.64
C ALA A 661 -13.88 72.55 10.08
N ALA A 662 -13.97 71.45 9.34
CA ALA A 662 -13.20 70.22 9.58
C ALA A 662 -11.70 70.43 9.27
N ALA A 663 -11.36 71.12 8.17
CA ALA A 663 -9.96 71.49 7.90
C ALA A 663 -9.36 72.41 8.98
N ARG A 664 -10.15 73.33 9.53
CA ARG A 664 -9.73 74.12 10.69
C ARG A 664 -9.55 73.26 11.94
N GLU A 665 -10.39 72.25 12.15
CA GLU A 665 -10.24 71.31 13.26
C GLU A 665 -8.95 70.49 13.11
N ALA A 666 -8.64 70.00 11.91
CA ALA A 666 -7.38 69.33 11.60
C ALA A 666 -6.15 70.23 11.83
N MET A 667 -6.21 71.49 11.37
CA MET A 667 -5.19 72.50 11.66
C MET A 667 -5.01 72.72 13.18
N ASN A 668 -6.11 72.79 13.93
CA ASN A 668 -6.03 72.94 15.39
C ASN A 668 -5.39 71.71 16.06
N ARG A 669 -5.53 70.49 15.50
CA ARG A 669 -4.81 69.30 16.00
C ARG A 669 -3.31 69.48 15.88
N LEU A 670 -2.79 70.06 14.80
CA LEU A 670 -1.35 70.38 14.69
C LEU A 670 -0.91 71.30 15.83
N LEU A 671 -1.70 72.36 16.10
CA LEU A 671 -1.39 73.31 17.16
C LEU A 671 -1.45 72.69 18.56
N GLU A 672 -2.33 71.73 18.78
CA GLU A 672 -2.44 70.98 20.04
C GLU A 672 -1.21 70.10 20.29
N HIS A 673 -0.63 69.54 19.24
CA HIS A 673 0.47 68.57 19.29
C HIS A 673 1.82 69.14 18.81
N LEU A 674 1.96 70.46 18.76
CA LEU A 674 3.13 71.12 18.19
C LEU A 674 4.43 70.81 18.94
N ASP A 675 4.35 70.69 20.26
CA ASP A 675 5.49 70.42 21.15
C ASP A 675 5.77 68.92 21.35
N SER A 676 5.18 68.04 20.52
CA SER A 676 5.37 66.58 20.61
C SER A 676 6.82 66.16 20.39
N ASP A 677 7.25 65.05 21.00
CA ASP A 677 8.62 64.53 20.87
C ASP A 677 8.96 64.13 19.42
N VAL A 678 10.26 63.97 19.11
CA VAL A 678 10.75 63.59 17.78
C VAL A 678 11.46 62.24 17.86
N ARG A 679 11.07 61.28 17.02
CA ARG A 679 11.72 59.98 16.83
C ARG A 679 12.21 59.81 15.40
N THR A 680 13.38 59.21 15.25
CA THR A 680 13.83 58.64 13.97
C THR A 680 13.30 57.21 13.83
N MET A 681 12.61 56.93 12.73
CA MET A 681 12.13 55.61 12.33
C MET A 681 12.94 55.12 11.13
N ASP A 682 14.10 54.53 11.41
CA ASP A 682 14.94 53.83 10.43
C ASP A 682 14.71 52.31 10.45
N GLU A 683 14.08 51.80 11.50
CA GLU A 683 13.64 50.42 11.67
C GLU A 683 12.14 50.37 12.00
N ALA A 684 11.53 49.19 11.87
CA ALA A 684 10.14 48.96 12.28
C ALA A 684 10.00 49.02 13.81
N ILE A 685 8.78 49.22 14.30
CA ILE A 685 8.50 49.31 15.74
C ILE A 685 7.29 48.45 16.12
N PHE A 686 7.33 47.93 17.35
CA PHE A 686 6.15 47.50 18.08
C PHE A 686 5.59 48.70 18.84
N GLN A 687 4.55 49.32 18.29
CA GLN A 687 3.84 50.38 18.99
C GLN A 687 2.78 49.76 19.91
N THR A 688 2.91 49.98 21.22
CA THR A 688 1.91 49.61 22.22
C THR A 688 0.89 50.73 22.39
N TYR A 689 -0.38 50.36 22.50
CA TYR A 689 -1.50 51.30 22.72
C TYR A 689 -2.60 50.63 23.56
N ALA A 690 -3.47 51.42 24.17
CA ALA A 690 -4.57 50.91 24.99
C ALA A 690 -5.93 51.39 24.46
N SER A 691 -6.88 50.46 24.28
CA SER A 691 -8.27 50.82 23.98
C SER A 691 -9.19 50.43 25.15
N GLU A 692 -9.49 49.15 25.31
CA GLU A 692 -10.06 48.54 26.51
C GLU A 692 -9.00 47.74 27.29
N ASP A 693 -8.19 46.97 26.56
CA ASP A 693 -7.00 46.25 27.00
C ASP A 693 -5.76 46.72 26.22
N TRP A 694 -4.57 46.31 26.64
CA TRP A 694 -3.31 46.65 25.97
C TRP A 694 -3.08 45.79 24.73
N HIS A 695 -2.72 46.45 23.64
CA HIS A 695 -2.43 45.85 22.34
C HIS A 695 -1.10 46.39 21.80
N TRP A 696 -0.52 45.68 20.83
CA TRP A 696 0.54 46.21 20.01
C TRP A 696 0.17 46.14 18.52
N ARG A 697 0.74 47.05 17.75
CA ARG A 697 0.75 47.04 16.29
C ARG A 697 2.19 47.15 15.78
N PHE A 698 2.52 46.43 14.73
CA PHE A 698 3.84 46.43 14.12
C PHE A 698 3.84 47.38 12.94
N VAL A 699 4.66 48.43 13.04
CA VAL A 699 4.62 49.58 12.15
C VAL A 699 5.96 49.72 11.44
N LEU A 700 5.92 49.81 10.11
CA LEU A 700 7.09 50.03 9.28
C LEU A 700 7.53 51.50 9.29
N PRO A 701 8.78 51.81 8.88
CA PRO A 701 9.21 53.20 8.67
C PRO A 701 8.29 54.02 7.76
N SER A 702 7.71 53.41 6.72
CA SER A 702 6.70 54.02 5.84
C SER A 702 5.45 54.50 6.58
N GLY A 703 5.20 53.92 7.75
CA GLY A 703 4.07 54.17 8.61
C GLY A 703 2.93 53.17 8.47
N GLU A 704 3.06 52.24 7.54
CA GLU A 704 2.15 51.11 7.33
C GLU A 704 2.19 50.14 8.51
N THR A 705 1.01 49.69 8.95
CA THR A 705 0.89 48.61 9.92
C THR A 705 0.76 47.30 9.17
N VAL A 706 1.64 46.34 9.43
CA VAL A 706 1.62 45.03 8.76
C VAL A 706 1.23 43.88 9.67
N ALA A 707 1.31 44.05 11.00
CA ALA A 707 0.86 43.05 11.98
C ALA A 707 0.23 43.69 13.22
N VAL A 708 -0.69 42.98 13.86
CA VAL A 708 -1.24 43.34 15.18
C VAL A 708 -1.18 42.16 16.13
N ALA A 709 -1.26 42.44 17.43
CA ALA A 709 -1.32 41.42 18.47
C ALA A 709 -2.50 40.45 18.23
N GLY A 710 -2.22 39.15 18.35
CA GLY A 710 -3.27 38.12 18.31
C GLY A 710 -4.09 38.06 19.60
N ASP A 711 -3.43 38.31 20.73
CA ASP A 711 -4.03 38.40 22.06
C ASP A 711 -3.83 39.79 22.68
N THR A 712 -4.66 40.10 23.68
CA THR A 712 -4.62 41.35 24.43
C THR A 712 -4.07 41.12 25.83
N ALA A 713 -3.52 42.16 26.46
CA ALA A 713 -3.02 42.08 27.84
C ALA A 713 -3.72 43.06 28.76
N ALA A 714 -3.91 42.69 30.03
CA ALA A 714 -4.56 43.57 31.01
C ALA A 714 -3.66 44.75 31.42
N THR A 715 -2.34 44.59 31.29
CA THR A 715 -1.37 45.65 31.58
C THR A 715 -0.31 45.74 30.49
N ARG A 716 0.25 46.94 30.31
CA ARG A 716 1.37 47.18 29.40
C ARG A 716 2.57 46.27 29.67
N ASP A 717 2.93 46.13 30.95
CA ASP A 717 4.10 45.32 31.33
C ASP A 717 3.91 43.86 30.91
N GLU A 718 2.68 43.34 31.07
CA GLU A 718 2.32 42.00 30.60
C GLU A 718 2.39 41.88 29.08
N LEU A 719 1.93 42.89 28.33
CA LEU A 719 2.07 42.92 26.86
C LEU A 719 3.53 42.95 26.43
N VAL A 720 4.36 43.78 27.06
CA VAL A 720 5.78 43.93 26.70
C VAL A 720 6.56 42.68 27.06
N ASP A 721 6.20 41.99 28.15
CA ASP A 721 6.83 40.73 28.55
C ASP A 721 6.60 39.59 27.55
N THR A 722 5.57 39.63 26.68
CA THR A 722 5.34 38.62 25.63
C THR A 722 6.10 38.90 24.34
N LEU A 723 6.48 40.16 24.06
CA LEU A 723 7.13 40.54 22.80
C LEU A 723 8.43 39.76 22.49
N PRO A 724 9.30 39.40 23.45
CA PRO A 724 10.47 38.56 23.16
C PRO A 724 10.09 37.22 22.50
N ASP A 725 9.00 36.59 22.94
CA ASP A 725 8.53 35.32 22.41
C ASP A 725 7.87 35.50 21.02
N VAL A 726 7.15 36.61 20.82
CA VAL A 726 6.63 37.02 19.50
C VAL A 726 7.77 37.18 18.50
N ARG A 727 8.85 37.86 18.87
CA ARG A 727 10.02 38.10 18.00
C ARG A 727 10.70 36.82 17.59
N GLU A 728 10.92 35.90 18.53
CA GLU A 728 11.56 34.62 18.21
C GLU A 728 10.64 33.75 17.35
N SER A 729 9.34 33.70 17.67
CA SER A 729 8.34 33.02 16.85
C SER A 729 8.32 33.57 15.42
N ALA A 730 8.26 34.89 15.27
CA ALA A 730 8.23 35.56 13.97
C ALA A 730 9.48 35.29 13.11
N ALA A 731 10.65 35.17 13.74
CA ALA A 731 11.91 34.91 13.06
C ALA A 731 12.13 33.43 12.69
N SER A 732 11.58 32.49 13.48
CA SER A 732 11.73 31.05 13.24
C SER A 732 10.57 30.41 12.49
N ALA A 733 9.46 31.13 12.33
CA ALA A 733 8.23 30.55 11.81
C ALA A 733 8.33 30.11 10.36
N GLN A 734 7.70 28.96 10.07
CA GLN A 734 7.54 28.46 8.71
C GLN A 734 6.22 28.99 8.13
N ALA A 735 6.23 29.38 6.85
CA ALA A 735 5.05 29.91 6.19
C ALA A 735 4.29 28.82 5.42
N TYR A 736 2.98 28.73 5.67
CA TYR A 736 2.07 27.81 4.99
C TYR A 736 0.85 28.57 4.46
N THR A 737 0.32 28.08 3.35
CA THR A 737 -0.98 28.49 2.83
C THR A 737 -2.00 27.44 3.28
N ILE A 738 -2.93 27.83 4.13
CA ILE A 738 -3.92 26.96 4.76
C ILE A 738 -5.27 27.08 4.02
N GLY A 739 -5.85 25.93 3.66
CA GLY A 739 -7.19 25.84 3.08
C GLY A 739 -8.29 25.71 4.15
N ASP A 740 -9.39 25.05 3.80
CA ASP A 740 -10.49 24.79 4.75
C ASP A 740 -10.08 23.84 5.89
N VAL A 741 -9.06 23.00 5.64
CA VAL A 741 -8.58 21.97 6.55
C VAL A 741 -7.05 21.98 6.60
N THR A 742 -6.51 21.80 7.80
CA THR A 742 -5.08 21.61 8.07
C THR A 742 -4.86 20.28 8.76
N VAL A 743 -3.82 19.54 8.36
CA VAL A 743 -3.35 18.41 9.14
C VAL A 743 -2.24 18.90 10.06
N GLN A 744 -2.42 18.77 11.38
CA GLN A 744 -1.37 19.13 12.34
C GLN A 744 -0.81 17.89 13.01
N LEU A 745 0.50 17.70 12.92
CA LEU A 745 1.22 16.66 13.67
C LEU A 745 1.52 17.16 15.07
N TYR A 746 1.38 16.31 16.07
CA TYR A 746 1.73 16.64 17.46
C TYR A 746 2.38 15.46 18.17
N GLU A 747 3.16 15.75 19.22
CA GLU A 747 3.85 14.73 20.02
C GLU A 747 3.37 14.80 21.48
N ASN A 748 2.79 13.70 21.97
CA ASN A 748 2.42 13.53 23.38
C ASN A 748 2.90 12.16 23.87
N GLY A 749 4.23 12.05 24.03
CA GLY A 749 4.92 10.78 24.28
C GLY A 749 5.28 10.05 22.99
N ASP A 750 4.29 9.77 22.15
CA ASP A 750 4.45 9.31 20.76
C ASP A 750 3.85 10.36 19.79
N TRP A 751 4.17 10.25 18.51
CA TRP A 751 3.64 11.11 17.45
C TRP A 751 2.20 10.75 17.10
N SER A 752 1.39 11.75 16.80
CA SER A 752 0.00 11.63 16.36
C SER A 752 -0.31 12.78 15.38
N PHE A 753 -1.53 12.81 14.83
CA PHE A 753 -2.00 13.90 14.01
C PHE A 753 -3.47 14.21 14.30
N ARG A 754 -3.87 15.45 14.07
CA ARG A 754 -5.26 15.89 14.10
C ARG A 754 -5.60 16.73 12.87
N LEU A 755 -6.88 16.75 12.53
CA LEU A 755 -7.44 17.57 11.47
C LEU A 755 -8.08 18.79 12.12
N LEU A 756 -7.65 19.97 11.69
CA LEU A 756 -8.15 21.25 12.18
C LEU A 756 -8.92 21.95 11.06
N ASP A 757 -10.01 22.62 11.42
CA ASP A 757 -10.63 23.60 10.53
C ASP A 757 -9.76 24.86 10.40
N ARG A 758 -10.16 25.77 9.52
CA ARG A 758 -9.49 27.07 9.34
C ARG A 758 -9.35 27.86 10.65
N ASP A 759 -10.32 27.76 11.54
CA ASP A 759 -10.36 28.49 12.82
C ASP A 759 -9.61 27.74 13.95
N ARG A 760 -8.90 26.65 13.61
CA ARG A 760 -8.14 25.75 14.50
C ARG A 760 -9.01 24.93 15.46
N ASN A 761 -10.29 24.73 15.16
CA ASN A 761 -11.11 23.77 15.89
C ASN A 761 -10.82 22.35 15.38
N GLU A 762 -10.78 21.39 16.30
CA GLU A 762 -10.50 19.99 15.97
C GLU A 762 -11.72 19.32 15.33
N ILE A 763 -11.54 18.82 14.10
CA ILE A 763 -12.55 18.09 13.31
C ILE A 763 -12.45 16.58 13.56
N ALA A 764 -11.21 16.09 13.66
CA ALA A 764 -10.89 14.68 13.88
C ALA A 764 -9.50 14.54 14.50
N ASP A 765 -9.29 13.46 15.26
CA ASP A 765 -8.00 13.11 15.84
C ASP A 765 -7.64 11.67 15.46
N ALA A 766 -6.35 11.41 15.34
CA ALA A 766 -5.86 10.07 15.06
C ALA A 766 -6.16 9.12 16.22
N THR A 767 -6.60 7.91 15.89
CA THR A 767 -6.89 6.89 16.91
C THR A 767 -5.65 6.12 17.36
N GLY A 768 -4.60 6.13 16.54
CA GLY A 768 -3.32 5.46 16.81
C GLY A 768 -2.17 6.43 17.06
N THR A 769 -1.11 5.95 17.69
CA THR A 769 0.14 6.71 17.88
C THR A 769 1.31 6.06 17.16
N TYR A 770 2.32 6.87 16.85
CA TYR A 770 3.46 6.50 16.02
C TYR A 770 4.76 6.83 16.74
N ALA A 771 5.68 5.88 16.82
CA ALA A 771 6.96 6.09 17.51
C ALA A 771 7.89 7.12 16.83
N LYS A 772 7.61 7.52 15.57
CA LYS A 772 8.45 8.41 14.77
C LYS A 772 7.61 9.35 13.92
N ARG A 773 8.10 10.60 13.77
CA ARG A 773 7.51 11.62 12.88
C ARG A 773 7.35 11.14 11.44
N GLU A 774 8.33 10.40 10.90
CA GLU A 774 8.24 9.92 9.51
C GLU A 774 7.13 8.87 9.32
N ALA A 775 6.76 8.13 10.36
CA ALA A 775 5.70 7.14 10.27
C ALA A 775 4.31 7.81 10.24
N VAL A 776 4.07 8.82 11.08
CA VAL A 776 2.81 9.58 11.04
C VAL A 776 2.70 10.37 9.74
N LEU A 777 3.81 10.94 9.23
CA LEU A 777 3.83 11.62 7.93
C LEU A 777 3.45 10.68 6.79
N ALA A 778 3.97 9.45 6.76
CA ALA A 778 3.61 8.49 5.72
C ALA A 778 2.11 8.11 5.75
N THR A 779 1.52 8.02 6.95
CA THR A 779 0.07 7.82 7.09
C THR A 779 -0.71 9.04 6.60
N VAL A 780 -0.30 10.25 6.99
CA VAL A 780 -0.94 11.50 6.54
C VAL A 780 -0.83 11.65 5.02
N ASP A 781 0.33 11.39 4.42
CA ASP A 781 0.54 11.43 2.97
C ASP A 781 -0.37 10.43 2.24
N THR A 782 -0.56 9.24 2.81
CA THR A 782 -1.49 8.23 2.26
C THR A 782 -2.94 8.72 2.37
N LEU A 783 -3.29 9.34 3.49
CA LEU A 783 -4.62 9.90 3.74
C LEU A 783 -4.94 11.05 2.78
N THR A 784 -4.07 12.06 2.68
CA THR A 784 -4.30 13.23 1.83
C THR A 784 -4.32 12.86 0.35
N ALA A 785 -3.36 12.06 -0.12
CA ALA A 785 -3.24 11.70 -1.53
C ALA A 785 -4.39 10.82 -2.07
N ASN A 786 -5.14 10.14 -1.18
CA ASN A 786 -6.23 9.24 -1.55
C ASN A 786 -7.60 9.70 -1.04
N ALA A 787 -7.68 10.86 -0.37
CA ALA A 787 -8.92 11.36 0.23
C ALA A 787 -10.02 11.59 -0.79
N ALA A 788 -9.69 12.19 -1.95
CA ALA A 788 -10.68 12.55 -2.96
C ALA A 788 -11.43 11.35 -3.56
N ASP A 789 -10.77 10.18 -3.59
CA ASP A 789 -11.31 8.93 -4.13
C ASP A 789 -11.81 7.96 -3.03
N ALA A 790 -11.69 8.34 -1.75
CA ALA A 790 -12.05 7.49 -0.63
C ALA A 790 -13.57 7.20 -0.61
N PRO A 791 -13.99 5.92 -0.60
CA PRO A 791 -15.40 5.58 -0.52
C PRO A 791 -15.97 5.90 0.88
N ILE A 792 -17.15 6.50 0.90
CA ILE A 792 -17.96 6.63 2.12
C ILE A 792 -18.89 5.42 2.23
N PHE A 793 -18.90 4.74 3.37
CA PHE A 793 -19.70 3.54 3.60
C PHE A 793 -20.21 3.44 5.04
N THR A 794 -21.07 2.45 5.30
CA THR A 794 -21.53 2.09 6.64
C THR A 794 -21.61 0.56 6.74
N ILE A 795 -21.45 0.02 7.94
CA ILE A 795 -21.69 -1.39 8.23
C ILE A 795 -23.09 -1.48 8.85
N GLU A 796 -24.06 -2.04 8.12
CA GLU A 796 -25.44 -2.16 8.62
C GLU A 796 -25.57 -3.32 9.61
N ASP A 797 -25.49 -4.56 9.10
CA ASP A 797 -25.54 -5.78 9.92
C ASP A 797 -24.19 -6.46 10.00
N ALA A 798 -23.55 -6.69 8.84
CA ALA A 798 -22.23 -7.28 8.73
C ALA A 798 -21.48 -6.80 7.48
N ALA A 799 -20.16 -6.87 7.53
CA ALA A 799 -19.27 -6.58 6.40
C ALA A 799 -18.14 -7.60 6.33
N ILE A 800 -17.68 -7.89 5.10
CA ILE A 800 -16.57 -8.81 4.85
C ILE A 800 -15.30 -7.95 4.73
N ARG A 801 -14.42 -8.07 5.73
CA ARG A 801 -13.08 -7.48 5.77
C ARG A 801 -12.07 -8.45 5.16
N LEU A 802 -11.05 -7.92 4.51
CA LEU A 802 -9.91 -8.67 3.98
C LEU A 802 -8.66 -8.28 4.76
N THR A 803 -7.79 -9.26 5.04
CA THR A 803 -6.51 -9.03 5.71
C THR A 803 -5.40 -9.85 5.04
N ASP A 804 -4.18 -9.32 5.02
CA ASP A 804 -2.97 -9.98 4.49
C ASP A 804 -1.84 -10.06 5.55
N GLU A 805 -2.16 -9.96 6.85
CA GLU A 805 -1.13 -9.99 7.90
C GLU A 805 -0.34 -11.30 7.92
N ASP A 806 -1.05 -12.44 7.84
CA ASP A 806 -0.49 -13.80 7.84
C ASP A 806 -0.84 -14.57 6.56
N GLY A 807 -1.14 -13.82 5.48
CA GLY A 807 -1.68 -14.31 4.22
C GLY A 807 -3.15 -13.93 4.03
N TRP A 808 -3.58 -13.84 2.77
CA TRP A 808 -4.91 -13.36 2.40
C TRP A 808 -6.03 -14.19 3.06
N SER A 809 -6.77 -13.58 3.97
CA SER A 809 -7.92 -14.18 4.65
C SER A 809 -9.06 -13.16 4.75
N TRP A 810 -10.28 -13.65 4.99
CA TRP A 810 -11.44 -12.81 5.18
C TRP A 810 -12.03 -12.99 6.58
N GLU A 811 -12.58 -11.90 7.10
CA GLU A 811 -13.27 -11.86 8.38
C GLU A 811 -14.63 -11.21 8.20
N LEU A 812 -15.65 -11.79 8.80
CA LEU A 812 -16.98 -11.21 8.87
C LEU A 812 -17.10 -10.43 10.18
N VAL A 813 -17.26 -9.12 10.05
CA VAL A 813 -17.35 -8.17 11.17
C VAL A 813 -18.75 -7.60 11.29
N ASP A 814 -19.20 -7.37 12.53
CA ASP A 814 -20.44 -6.66 12.80
C ASP A 814 -20.25 -5.13 12.83
N ARG A 815 -21.33 -4.39 13.13
CA ARG A 815 -21.32 -2.93 13.25
C ARG A 815 -20.36 -2.38 14.32
N GLU A 816 -20.03 -3.18 15.33
CA GLU A 816 -19.10 -2.83 16.41
C GLU A 816 -17.66 -3.25 16.07
N ARG A 817 -17.44 -3.77 14.84
CA ARG A 817 -16.18 -4.36 14.35
C ARG A 817 -15.75 -5.61 15.13
N THR A 818 -16.69 -6.34 15.71
CA THR A 818 -16.42 -7.64 16.32
C THR A 818 -16.38 -8.70 15.22
N VAL A 819 -15.27 -9.44 15.13
CA VAL A 819 -15.16 -10.60 14.23
C VAL A 819 -15.95 -11.75 14.84
N PHE A 820 -16.88 -12.34 14.08
CA PHE A 820 -17.66 -13.49 14.54
C PHE A 820 -17.58 -14.70 13.60
N ALA A 821 -17.02 -14.53 12.40
CA ALA A 821 -16.64 -15.62 11.52
C ALA A 821 -15.42 -15.25 10.67
N SER A 822 -14.63 -16.25 10.27
CA SER A 822 -13.42 -16.06 9.46
C SER A 822 -13.21 -17.20 8.48
N SER A 823 -12.36 -16.97 7.47
CA SER A 823 -11.84 -18.03 6.62
C SER A 823 -10.91 -18.95 7.40
N THR A 824 -11.07 -20.26 7.24
CA THR A 824 -10.23 -21.28 7.90
C THR A 824 -8.84 -21.44 7.27
N ASP A 825 -8.71 -21.16 5.98
CA ASP A 825 -7.45 -21.23 5.23
C ASP A 825 -7.08 -19.88 4.62
N THR A 826 -5.78 -19.63 4.46
CA THR A 826 -5.26 -18.44 3.77
C THR A 826 -5.17 -18.66 2.27
N ALA A 827 -5.65 -17.71 1.49
CA ALA A 827 -5.46 -17.62 0.05
C ALA A 827 -4.06 -17.12 -0.33
N SER A 828 -3.61 -17.49 -1.53
CA SER A 828 -2.31 -17.07 -2.07
C SER A 828 -2.29 -15.66 -2.67
N SER A 829 -3.48 -15.08 -2.93
CA SER A 829 -3.65 -13.75 -3.50
C SER A 829 -5.04 -13.20 -3.18
N ARG A 830 -5.21 -11.88 -3.30
CA ARG A 830 -6.50 -11.18 -3.19
C ARG A 830 -7.56 -11.73 -4.16
N GLU A 831 -7.17 -12.05 -5.41
CA GLU A 831 -8.09 -12.62 -6.40
C GLU A 831 -8.56 -14.03 -6.01
N ALA A 832 -7.68 -14.86 -5.44
CA ALA A 832 -8.05 -16.16 -4.90
C ALA A 832 -8.98 -16.03 -3.70
N LEU A 833 -8.76 -15.03 -2.84
CA LEU A 833 -9.63 -14.73 -1.70
C LEU A 833 -11.03 -14.29 -2.16
N TYR A 834 -11.12 -13.48 -3.22
CA TYR A 834 -12.42 -13.14 -3.82
C TYR A 834 -13.18 -14.34 -4.34
N SER A 835 -12.49 -15.29 -4.98
CA SER A 835 -13.12 -16.55 -5.39
C SER A 835 -13.63 -17.34 -4.19
N GLN A 836 -12.89 -17.38 -3.08
CA GLN A 836 -13.32 -18.05 -1.85
C GLN A 836 -14.55 -17.38 -1.24
N VAL A 837 -14.57 -16.05 -1.15
CA VAL A 837 -15.73 -15.29 -0.65
C VAL A 837 -16.97 -15.59 -1.50
N GLU A 838 -16.84 -15.63 -2.83
CA GLU A 838 -17.96 -15.95 -3.71
C GLU A 838 -18.42 -17.41 -3.56
N THR A 839 -17.50 -18.36 -3.37
CA THR A 839 -17.82 -19.75 -3.04
C THR A 839 -18.62 -19.85 -1.74
N VAL A 840 -18.21 -19.15 -0.67
CA VAL A 840 -18.92 -19.14 0.61
C VAL A 840 -20.30 -18.50 0.46
N ARG A 841 -20.42 -17.40 -0.29
CA ARG A 841 -21.73 -16.76 -0.58
C ARG A 841 -22.69 -17.69 -1.30
N GLN A 842 -22.20 -18.48 -2.25
CA GLN A 842 -23.04 -19.42 -2.99
C GLN A 842 -23.45 -20.62 -2.12
N LEU A 843 -22.53 -21.14 -1.31
CA LEU A 843 -22.70 -22.41 -0.60
C LEU A 843 -23.36 -22.26 0.77
N ALA A 844 -23.01 -21.24 1.55
CA ALA A 844 -23.49 -21.08 2.94
C ALA A 844 -25.03 -21.04 3.06
N PRO A 845 -25.79 -20.33 2.18
CA PRO A 845 -27.25 -20.32 2.25
C PRO A 845 -27.92 -21.66 1.89
N MET A 846 -27.21 -22.51 1.15
CA MET A 846 -27.67 -23.84 0.74
C MET A 846 -27.23 -24.95 1.70
N ALA A 847 -26.28 -24.65 2.59
CA ALA A 847 -25.66 -25.64 3.45
C ALA A 847 -26.63 -26.26 4.44
N GLY A 848 -26.72 -27.59 4.41
CA GLY A 848 -27.49 -28.38 5.38
C GLY A 848 -26.74 -28.57 6.70
N ARG A 849 -27.37 -29.23 7.67
CA ARG A 849 -26.70 -29.70 8.90
C ARG A 849 -26.15 -31.11 8.68
N VAL A 850 -24.91 -31.33 9.10
CA VAL A 850 -24.31 -32.67 9.19
C VAL A 850 -23.63 -32.82 10.55
N ASP A 851 -24.03 -33.86 11.28
CA ASP A 851 -23.41 -34.23 12.54
C ASP A 851 -22.44 -35.40 12.32
N PHE A 852 -21.19 -35.23 12.75
CA PHE A 852 -20.15 -36.26 12.63
C PHE A 852 -19.84 -36.96 13.97
N ASP A 853 -20.58 -36.63 15.04
CA ASP A 853 -20.39 -37.20 16.38
C ASP A 853 -20.89 -38.66 16.49
N VAL A 854 -21.46 -39.19 15.41
CA VAL A 854 -21.89 -40.59 15.28
C VAL A 854 -21.34 -41.18 13.98
N ALA A 855 -20.95 -42.45 14.03
CA ALA A 855 -20.54 -43.20 12.85
C ALA A 855 -21.63 -43.19 11.77
N SER A 856 -21.28 -42.72 10.58
CA SER A 856 -22.24 -42.46 9.49
C SER A 856 -21.66 -42.88 8.14
N PHE A 857 -22.50 -43.26 7.20
CA PHE A 857 -22.14 -43.45 5.80
C PHE A 857 -22.37 -42.16 5.03
N GLU A 858 -21.32 -41.67 4.39
CA GLU A 858 -21.35 -40.53 3.50
C GLU A 858 -21.41 -41.00 2.05
N LEU A 859 -22.38 -40.47 1.28
CA LEU A 859 -22.43 -40.66 -0.16
C LEU A 859 -21.65 -39.53 -0.83
N VAL A 860 -20.61 -39.90 -1.57
CA VAL A 860 -19.67 -38.95 -2.18
C VAL A 860 -19.63 -39.18 -3.69
N ALA A 861 -19.74 -38.11 -4.46
CA ALA A 861 -19.55 -38.14 -5.92
C ALA A 861 -18.08 -37.91 -6.30
N ASP A 862 -17.61 -38.53 -7.37
CA ASP A 862 -16.33 -38.23 -8.00
C ASP A 862 -16.46 -37.09 -9.05
N GLU A 863 -15.34 -36.74 -9.70
CA GLU A 863 -15.30 -35.70 -10.73
C GLU A 863 -16.23 -35.98 -11.95
N ASP A 864 -16.66 -37.23 -12.14
CA ASP A 864 -17.54 -37.68 -13.23
C ASP A 864 -19.01 -37.83 -12.77
N ASP A 865 -19.39 -37.28 -11.61
CA ASP A 865 -20.70 -37.42 -10.96
C ASP A 865 -21.06 -38.89 -10.61
N ARG A 866 -20.06 -39.76 -10.39
CA ARG A 866 -20.29 -41.15 -9.95
C ARG A 866 -20.17 -41.26 -8.44
N TRP A 867 -21.13 -41.96 -7.84
CA TRP A 867 -21.35 -42.01 -6.40
C TRP A 867 -20.80 -43.29 -5.78
N GLN A 868 -20.15 -43.15 -4.63
CA GLN A 868 -19.73 -44.25 -3.77
C GLN A 868 -20.03 -43.93 -2.32
N TRP A 869 -20.11 -44.96 -1.47
CA TRP A 869 -20.27 -44.79 -0.04
C TRP A 869 -18.91 -44.74 0.66
N ARG A 870 -18.88 -44.04 1.80
CA ARG A 870 -17.71 -43.93 2.66
C ARG A 870 -18.17 -43.96 4.12
N LEU A 871 -17.65 -44.88 4.93
CA LEU A 871 -17.95 -44.88 6.37
C LEU A 871 -17.01 -43.92 7.09
N ILE A 872 -17.60 -43.04 7.89
CA ILE A 872 -16.90 -42.15 8.80
C ILE A 872 -17.12 -42.55 10.27
N ASP A 873 -16.11 -42.32 11.10
CA ASP A 873 -16.19 -42.49 12.55
C ASP A 873 -16.73 -41.23 13.27
N GLU A 874 -16.83 -41.32 14.60
CA GLU A 874 -17.30 -40.22 15.48
C GLU A 874 -16.35 -39.00 15.49
N ASP A 875 -15.11 -39.15 14.98
CA ASP A 875 -14.13 -38.09 14.82
C ASP A 875 -14.13 -37.52 13.38
N GLY A 876 -15.06 -37.97 12.52
CA GLY A 876 -15.13 -37.61 11.09
C GLY A 876 -14.05 -38.25 10.21
N ARG A 877 -13.26 -39.18 10.73
CA ARG A 877 -12.23 -39.88 9.94
C ARG A 877 -12.87 -40.96 9.09
N THR A 878 -12.36 -41.12 7.88
CA THR A 878 -12.80 -42.21 7.02
C THR A 878 -12.20 -43.52 7.47
N VAL A 879 -13.06 -44.51 7.72
CA VAL A 879 -12.66 -45.87 8.15
C VAL A 879 -12.72 -46.85 6.98
N ALA A 880 -13.72 -46.73 6.13
CA ALA A 880 -13.95 -47.61 4.99
C ALA A 880 -14.51 -46.85 3.80
N THR A 881 -14.21 -47.34 2.59
CA THR A 881 -14.74 -46.78 1.34
C THR A 881 -15.28 -47.89 0.46
N GLY A 882 -16.38 -47.63 -0.24
CA GLY A 882 -16.94 -48.52 -1.25
C GLY A 882 -16.02 -48.64 -2.46
N SER A 883 -15.92 -49.84 -3.02
CA SER A 883 -15.12 -50.07 -4.24
C SER A 883 -15.95 -49.92 -5.52
N GLU A 884 -17.27 -49.87 -5.39
CA GLU A 884 -18.21 -49.76 -6.50
C GLU A 884 -18.67 -48.31 -6.67
N MET A 885 -18.70 -47.87 -7.93
CA MET A 885 -19.17 -46.56 -8.34
C MET A 885 -20.56 -46.69 -8.97
N HIS A 886 -21.45 -45.74 -8.68
CA HIS A 886 -22.83 -45.74 -9.12
C HIS A 886 -23.19 -44.46 -9.88
N GLU A 887 -24.10 -44.52 -10.85
CA GLU A 887 -24.47 -43.36 -11.67
C GLU A 887 -25.30 -42.30 -10.92
N SER A 888 -25.81 -42.63 -9.73
CA SER A 888 -26.64 -41.70 -8.93
C SER A 888 -26.54 -41.99 -7.43
N SER A 889 -26.82 -40.97 -6.61
CA SER A 889 -26.86 -41.11 -5.15
C SER A 889 -27.95 -42.08 -4.68
N GLU A 890 -29.07 -42.20 -5.42
CA GLU A 890 -30.13 -43.18 -5.12
C GLU A 890 -29.65 -44.61 -5.34
N SER A 891 -28.94 -44.88 -6.43
CA SER A 891 -28.32 -46.19 -6.71
C SER A 891 -27.23 -46.55 -5.69
N ALA A 892 -26.41 -45.57 -5.29
CA ALA A 892 -25.40 -45.78 -4.24
C ALA A 892 -26.03 -46.07 -2.88
N ARG A 893 -27.14 -45.40 -2.55
CA ARG A 893 -27.91 -45.65 -1.32
C ARG A 893 -28.52 -47.05 -1.32
N GLU A 894 -29.09 -47.51 -2.44
CA GLU A 894 -29.61 -48.88 -2.57
C GLU A 894 -28.48 -49.93 -2.46
N ALA A 895 -27.33 -49.68 -3.08
CA ALA A 895 -26.15 -50.54 -2.95
C ALA A 895 -25.64 -50.60 -1.50
N LEU A 896 -25.66 -49.48 -0.79
CA LEU A 896 -25.26 -49.40 0.60
C LEU A 896 -26.13 -50.27 1.52
N GLU A 897 -27.44 -50.36 1.28
CA GLU A 897 -28.32 -51.27 2.04
C GLU A 897 -27.88 -52.73 1.88
N ASN A 898 -27.49 -53.15 0.67
CA ASN A 898 -26.93 -54.49 0.45
C ASN A 898 -25.59 -54.66 1.16
N VAL A 899 -24.74 -53.62 1.17
CA VAL A 899 -23.45 -53.64 1.88
C VAL A 899 -23.65 -53.78 3.39
N ARG A 900 -24.67 -53.16 3.99
CA ARG A 900 -24.99 -53.35 5.42
C ARG A 900 -25.28 -54.81 5.75
N GLU A 901 -26.10 -55.48 4.93
CA GLU A 901 -26.38 -56.91 5.10
C GLU A 901 -25.10 -57.76 4.95
N LEU A 902 -24.20 -57.39 4.01
CA LEU A 902 -22.93 -58.07 3.82
C LEU A 902 -22.00 -57.90 5.03
N ILE A 903 -21.92 -56.70 5.62
CA ILE A 903 -21.10 -56.40 6.81
C ILE A 903 -21.55 -57.26 8.00
N GLU A 904 -22.87 -57.38 8.22
CA GLU A 904 -23.42 -58.22 9.29
C GLU A 904 -23.03 -59.69 9.09
N ALA A 905 -23.23 -60.21 7.87
CA ALA A 905 -23.00 -61.62 7.53
C ALA A 905 -21.51 -62.00 7.40
N ALA A 906 -20.62 -61.03 7.19
CA ALA A 906 -19.24 -61.31 6.79
C ALA A 906 -18.41 -62.00 7.88
N SER A 907 -17.65 -63.03 7.49
CA SER A 907 -16.64 -63.66 8.33
C SER A 907 -15.28 -62.95 8.22
N ILE A 908 -14.40 -63.05 9.23
CA ILE A 908 -13.05 -62.47 9.19
C ILE A 908 -12.06 -63.57 8.76
N LEU A 909 -11.31 -63.35 7.69
CA LEU A 909 -10.31 -64.25 7.10
C LEU A 909 -8.96 -63.54 6.98
N GLU A 910 -7.87 -64.28 7.21
CA GLU A 910 -6.50 -63.76 7.13
C GLU A 910 -5.76 -64.45 5.97
N ILE A 911 -5.08 -63.66 5.14
CA ILE A 911 -4.20 -64.15 4.07
C ILE A 911 -2.78 -64.09 4.61
N ASP A 912 -2.25 -65.24 5.05
CA ASP A 912 -0.90 -65.37 5.62
C ASP A 912 0.09 -66.06 4.67
N SER A 913 -0.38 -66.43 3.47
CA SER A 913 0.37 -67.20 2.49
C SER A 913 -0.27 -67.10 1.11
N VAL A 914 0.56 -67.31 0.08
CA VAL A 914 0.10 -67.36 -1.33
C VAL A 914 -1.07 -68.34 -1.46
N SER A 915 -2.15 -67.92 -2.10
CA SER A 915 -3.40 -68.66 -2.15
C SER A 915 -4.08 -68.54 -3.50
N PHE A 916 -4.70 -69.62 -3.96
CA PHE A 916 -5.63 -69.58 -5.07
C PHE A 916 -7.02 -69.22 -4.56
N GLU A 917 -7.62 -68.20 -5.16
CA GLU A 917 -9.00 -67.78 -4.94
C GLU A 917 -9.87 -68.20 -6.13
N LEU A 918 -11.04 -68.75 -5.82
CA LEU A 918 -12.09 -69.07 -6.81
C LEU A 918 -13.19 -68.02 -6.71
N HIS A 919 -13.54 -67.39 -7.84
CA HIS A 919 -14.60 -66.38 -7.92
C HIS A 919 -15.43 -66.59 -9.18
N THR A 920 -16.65 -66.02 -9.23
CA THR A 920 -17.46 -66.06 -10.46
C THR A 920 -17.01 -64.97 -11.42
N ALA A 921 -17.17 -65.23 -12.72
CA ALA A 921 -16.98 -64.21 -13.74
C ALA A 921 -18.33 -63.55 -14.04
N ASP A 922 -18.36 -62.21 -14.04
CA ASP A 922 -19.51 -61.42 -14.44
C ASP A 922 -19.37 -61.04 -15.93
N ASP A 923 -20.43 -61.24 -16.72
CA ASP A 923 -20.52 -60.66 -18.06
C ASP A 923 -20.87 -59.16 -17.99
N GLU A 924 -20.65 -58.38 -19.06
CA GLU A 924 -20.97 -56.94 -19.16
C GLU A 924 -22.43 -56.57 -18.80
N ASP A 925 -23.33 -57.55 -18.74
CA ASP A 925 -24.75 -57.40 -18.38
C ASP A 925 -25.10 -57.88 -16.95
N GLY A 926 -24.11 -58.29 -16.14
CA GLY A 926 -24.31 -58.70 -14.73
C GLY A 926 -24.96 -60.07 -14.52
N GLU A 927 -25.03 -60.92 -15.55
CA GLU A 927 -25.35 -62.34 -15.41
C GLU A 927 -24.06 -63.13 -15.17
N THR A 928 -23.99 -63.89 -14.05
CA THR A 928 -22.86 -64.76 -13.73
C THR A 928 -22.77 -65.91 -14.74
N ASP A 929 -21.71 -65.94 -15.57
CA ASP A 929 -21.47 -67.03 -16.53
C ASP A 929 -20.11 -67.71 -16.25
N GLY A 930 -20.05 -68.49 -15.17
CA GLY A 930 -18.95 -69.42 -14.88
C GLY A 930 -17.96 -68.98 -13.80
N TRP A 931 -16.88 -69.76 -13.66
CA TRP A 931 -15.89 -69.70 -12.58
C TRP A 931 -14.50 -69.37 -13.13
N VAL A 932 -13.77 -68.49 -12.45
CA VAL A 932 -12.37 -68.18 -12.72
C VAL A 932 -11.55 -68.36 -11.45
N TRP A 933 -10.24 -68.51 -11.62
CA TRP A 933 -9.32 -68.60 -10.48
C TRP A 933 -8.25 -67.53 -10.60
N ARG A 934 -7.80 -67.01 -9.45
CA ARG A 934 -6.65 -66.11 -9.37
C ARG A 934 -5.68 -66.55 -8.28
N LEU A 935 -4.39 -66.45 -8.56
CA LEU A 935 -3.30 -66.70 -7.63
C LEU A 935 -2.94 -65.37 -6.97
N VAL A 936 -3.17 -65.27 -5.67
CA VAL A 936 -2.90 -64.08 -4.86
C VAL A 936 -1.68 -64.35 -3.98
N ASP A 937 -0.75 -63.40 -3.90
CA ASP A 937 0.39 -63.49 -2.99
C ASP A 937 0.00 -63.26 -1.52
N GLU A 938 0.95 -63.40 -0.60
CA GLU A 938 0.74 -63.14 0.83
C GLU A 938 0.40 -61.66 1.14
N PHE A 939 0.57 -60.76 0.15
CA PHE A 939 0.31 -59.34 0.25
C PHE A 939 -1.00 -58.91 -0.44
N GLY A 940 -1.86 -59.87 -0.81
CA GLY A 940 -3.15 -59.58 -1.45
C GLY A 940 -3.04 -59.21 -2.94
N SER A 941 -1.85 -59.28 -3.55
CA SER A 941 -1.66 -58.94 -4.97
C SER A 941 -1.90 -60.15 -5.88
N THR A 942 -2.70 -59.97 -6.93
CA THR A 942 -2.91 -61.01 -7.96
C THR A 942 -1.65 -61.18 -8.81
N MET A 943 -1.04 -62.35 -8.70
CA MET A 943 0.16 -62.75 -9.45
C MET A 943 -0.18 -63.32 -10.83
N ALA A 944 -1.26 -64.09 -10.91
CA ALA A 944 -1.71 -64.76 -12.12
C ALA A 944 -3.21 -65.01 -12.05
N GLU A 945 -3.91 -64.97 -13.19
CA GLU A 945 -5.33 -65.30 -13.28
C GLU A 945 -5.62 -66.22 -14.45
N SER A 946 -6.74 -66.95 -14.38
CA SER A 946 -7.16 -67.86 -15.44
C SER A 946 -7.57 -67.10 -16.70
N THR A 947 -7.01 -67.48 -17.84
CA THR A 947 -7.36 -66.89 -19.15
C THR A 947 -8.69 -67.38 -19.72
N GLN A 948 -9.36 -68.32 -19.04
CA GLN A 948 -10.62 -68.92 -19.46
C GLN A 948 -11.60 -68.96 -18.29
N THR A 949 -12.88 -68.75 -18.60
CA THR A 949 -13.98 -68.95 -17.66
C THR A 949 -14.48 -70.39 -17.74
N TYR A 950 -14.60 -71.05 -16.60
CA TYR A 950 -14.97 -72.46 -16.49
C TYR A 950 -16.45 -72.64 -16.14
N GLU A 951 -17.14 -73.57 -16.79
CA GLU A 951 -18.58 -73.82 -16.55
C GLU A 951 -18.89 -74.27 -15.10
N SER A 952 -17.93 -74.90 -14.41
CA SER A 952 -18.10 -75.32 -13.03
C SER A 952 -16.89 -75.05 -12.15
N ARG A 953 -17.14 -74.85 -10.85
CA ARG A 953 -16.12 -74.76 -9.80
C ARG A 953 -15.16 -75.96 -9.79
N THR A 954 -15.63 -77.14 -10.19
CA THR A 954 -14.78 -78.33 -10.23
C THR A 954 -13.76 -78.21 -11.35
N ASP A 955 -14.18 -77.69 -12.50
CA ASP A 955 -13.34 -77.51 -13.69
C ASP A 955 -12.30 -76.40 -13.46
N ALA A 956 -12.70 -75.27 -12.85
CA ALA A 956 -11.77 -74.22 -12.45
C ALA A 956 -10.69 -74.73 -11.47
N ARG A 957 -11.09 -75.59 -10.52
CA ARG A 957 -10.17 -76.20 -9.56
C ARG A 957 -9.25 -77.23 -10.21
N GLU A 958 -9.72 -77.96 -11.20
CA GLU A 958 -8.88 -78.91 -11.96
C GLU A 958 -7.81 -78.14 -12.76
N ALA A 959 -8.21 -77.10 -13.49
CA ALA A 959 -7.27 -76.25 -14.23
C ALA A 959 -6.25 -75.55 -13.33
N MET A 960 -6.67 -75.06 -12.16
CA MET A 960 -5.76 -74.51 -11.14
C MET A 960 -4.73 -75.56 -10.67
N ASN A 961 -5.15 -76.81 -10.46
CA ASN A 961 -4.22 -77.89 -10.07
C ASN A 961 -3.24 -78.24 -11.19
N ASP A 962 -3.67 -78.16 -12.45
CA ASP A 962 -2.80 -78.35 -13.61
C ASP A 962 -1.73 -77.25 -13.67
N VAL A 963 -2.12 -75.98 -13.50
CA VAL A 963 -1.14 -74.87 -13.42
C VAL A 963 -0.21 -75.04 -12.23
N LYS A 964 -0.72 -75.44 -11.06
CA LYS A 964 0.10 -75.69 -9.87
C LYS A 964 1.11 -76.82 -10.06
N ALA A 965 0.77 -77.85 -10.85
CA ALA A 965 1.64 -78.97 -11.12
C ALA A 965 2.72 -78.65 -12.18
N GLU A 966 2.36 -77.91 -13.22
CA GLU A 966 3.19 -77.77 -14.43
C GLU A 966 3.96 -76.45 -14.51
N ALA A 967 3.46 -75.36 -13.89
CA ALA A 967 4.13 -74.06 -13.93
C ALA A 967 5.51 -74.00 -13.23
N PRO A 968 5.77 -74.69 -12.10
CA PRO A 968 7.07 -74.59 -11.41
C PRO A 968 8.28 -75.00 -12.25
N GLU A 969 8.10 -75.93 -13.20
CA GLU A 969 9.17 -76.43 -14.08
C GLU A 969 9.10 -75.82 -15.49
N GLY A 970 8.27 -74.79 -15.69
CA GLY A 970 8.02 -74.25 -17.01
C GLY A 970 9.19 -73.44 -17.59
N TRP A 971 9.38 -73.48 -18.91
CA TRP A 971 10.45 -72.73 -19.58
C TRP A 971 9.95 -71.42 -20.17
N ILE A 972 10.81 -70.40 -20.22
CA ILE A 972 10.48 -69.05 -20.69
C ILE A 972 10.76 -68.94 -22.19
N THR A 973 9.81 -68.42 -22.96
CA THR A 973 9.96 -68.10 -24.38
C THR A 973 9.54 -66.66 -24.63
N PHE A 974 10.38 -65.89 -25.31
CA PHE A 974 10.06 -64.51 -25.69
C PHE A 974 9.55 -64.47 -27.13
N THR A 975 8.45 -63.77 -27.33
CA THR A 975 7.83 -63.56 -28.64
C THR A 975 7.87 -62.06 -28.93
N GLU A 976 8.42 -61.69 -30.08
CA GLU A 976 8.43 -60.30 -30.56
C GLU A 976 7.07 -59.84 -31.08
#